data_AF-A0A936VN99-F1
#
_entry.id   AF-A0A936VN99-F1
#
_cell.length_a   1.000
_cell.length_b   1.000
_cell.length_c   1.000
_cell.angle_alpha   90.00
_cell.angle_beta   90.00
_cell.angle_gamma   90.00
#
_symmetry.space_group_name_H-M   'P 1'
#
loop_
_entity.id
_entity.type
_entity.pdbx_description
1 polymer ?
#
loop_
_entity_poly.entity_id
_entity_poly.type
_entity_poly.pdbx_seq_one_letter_code
_entity_poly.pdbx_strand_id
1 'polypeptide(L)'
;MKQAHICFFWHMHQPYYTDPVTASASMPWVRLHATKAYYDMAYVLRQFPEVRATFNFTPSLLLQLQEIGTGTVLDLFLEHAQRPAADLTLEEKAFVVRHFFSANWATMVRPYPRYHELLVKRGLEVNDQDLPRIARHFSTQELLDLQMWHNLAWFGYGTIKQYPRLADLRQKNRGFTEEEKQEVLALQRTVVQEIVPMYRQLMEQGQIELTTTPFFHPILPLVIDTDMTRRARPDLPLPARFRAYEDAEAQLQDAVLFHQHTFGQPPSGLWPSEGSVCPEMLPLVHQVGLRWLATDEGILARSLAMGGLPWHRSSDLYQPYHIGEAGQSLSILFRDREISDAFGFIYHKTTPEAAADDVMRRLRGVIQASPQERLIIAIILDGENPWEHYHDGGERFLSLLYGGFTHRALDQTGQLTVQASTISTSLASVPPTQHLSALHSGSWINSDYKIWIGHQEDNGGWDLLGHTRTQLLNRVPSLPPDRAQAAWRELYAAEGSDWFWWYGDDFDTDFKPEFDRLFRTHLRNVWTHMGLPPPDQLNQAICAKAMPCDSEMIQQPVGLLTPIIDGKVTNFFEWRGAGTISTQPPLGAMWKADGIFTAIRFGWNLNQFVMRFDFDETNLKKEGLDVDVVLQGPQSKYRLTFPLSLSGQGEFQLSRQTTTDVWQTVGSRQSIHAQTVLELAVPWKDLDLETGHAMQLSVAVHEHGLEVARYPSQRPASLTVPGPEFEAGMWRV
;
A
#
# COMPACT_ATOMS: atom_id res chain seq x y z
N MET A 1 25.96 39.73 12.69
CA MET A 1 24.87 39.08 13.45
C MET A 1 24.56 37.82 12.70
N LYS A 2 24.74 36.67 13.33
CA LYS A 2 24.61 35.38 12.67
C LYS A 2 23.14 35.08 12.43
N GLN A 3 22.79 34.62 11.23
CA GLN A 3 21.43 34.37 10.80
C GLN A 3 21.22 32.87 10.55
N ALA A 4 20.16 32.30 11.13
CA ALA A 4 19.82 30.89 10.91
C ALA A 4 18.35 30.76 10.50
N HIS A 5 18.13 30.09 9.37
CA HIS A 5 16.82 29.67 8.90
C HIS A 5 16.59 28.22 9.30
N ILE A 6 15.60 27.96 10.15
CA ILE A 6 15.18 26.61 10.49
C ILE A 6 14.04 26.23 9.54
N CYS A 7 14.27 25.22 8.72
CA CYS A 7 13.31 24.79 7.70
C CYS A 7 12.72 23.44 8.12
N PHE A 8 11.53 23.47 8.72
CA PHE A 8 10.74 22.26 8.95
C PHE A 8 10.11 21.84 7.63
N PHE A 9 10.37 20.59 7.24
CA PHE A 9 9.82 19.97 6.06
C PHE A 9 9.09 18.69 6.46
N TRP A 10 7.78 18.65 6.22
CA TRP A 10 6.93 17.52 6.56
C TRP A 10 6.48 16.80 5.29
N HIS A 11 6.93 15.57 5.12
CA HIS A 11 6.56 14.72 3.98
C HIS A 11 5.30 13.92 4.29
N MET A 12 4.19 14.26 3.62
CA MET A 12 2.90 13.59 3.77
C MET A 12 2.71 12.61 2.62
N HIS A 13 2.68 11.32 2.95
CA HIS A 13 2.58 10.27 1.96
C HIS A 13 1.67 9.15 2.41
N GLN A 14 0.98 8.53 1.46
CA GLN A 14 0.39 7.22 1.58
C GLN A 14 0.53 6.48 0.24
N PRO A 15 0.79 5.17 0.26
CA PRO A 15 0.65 4.31 -0.90
C PRO A 15 -0.73 4.46 -1.56
N TYR A 16 -0.82 4.16 -2.85
CA TYR A 16 -2.09 4.18 -3.57
C TYR A 16 -2.90 2.91 -3.27
N TYR A 17 -3.77 2.97 -2.26
CA TYR A 17 -4.54 1.82 -1.78
C TYR A 17 -5.78 1.49 -2.62
N THR A 18 -6.14 2.40 -3.53
CA THR A 18 -7.32 2.28 -4.39
C THR A 18 -7.03 1.27 -5.50
N ASP A 19 -7.89 0.27 -5.63
CA ASP A 19 -8.05 -0.49 -6.87
C ASP A 19 -9.01 0.27 -7.80
N PRO A 20 -8.52 0.86 -8.91
CA PRO A 20 -9.35 1.68 -9.79
C PRO A 20 -10.47 0.90 -10.49
N VAL A 21 -10.32 -0.42 -10.66
CA VAL A 21 -11.32 -1.27 -11.34
C VAL A 21 -12.53 -1.49 -10.45
N THR A 22 -12.30 -1.78 -9.16
CA THR A 22 -13.38 -1.98 -8.18
C THR A 22 -13.84 -0.68 -7.52
N ALA A 23 -13.12 0.42 -7.72
CA ALA A 23 -13.31 1.70 -7.05
C ALA A 23 -13.36 1.54 -5.52
N SER A 24 -12.46 0.71 -4.98
CA SER A 24 -12.39 0.43 -3.54
C SER A 24 -10.96 0.58 -3.02
N ALA A 25 -10.84 1.16 -1.82
CA ALA A 25 -9.60 1.27 -1.08
C ALA A 25 -9.60 0.21 0.03
N SER A 26 -8.61 -0.69 0.00
CA SER A 26 -8.58 -1.80 0.95
C SER A 26 -8.11 -1.38 2.34
N MET A 27 -7.29 -0.33 2.43
CA MET A 27 -6.71 0.18 3.67
C MET A 27 -7.26 1.56 4.06
N PRO A 28 -7.43 1.82 5.37
CA PRO A 28 -8.13 3.03 5.85
C PRO A 28 -7.21 4.24 6.06
N TRP A 29 -5.91 4.09 5.84
CA TRP A 29 -4.88 5.00 6.37
C TRP A 29 -5.01 6.43 5.86
N VAL A 30 -5.41 6.62 4.59
CA VAL A 30 -5.68 7.96 4.03
C VAL A 30 -6.76 8.69 4.84
N ARG A 31 -7.89 8.02 5.10
CA ARG A 31 -8.99 8.60 5.90
C ARG A 31 -8.57 8.82 7.35
N LEU A 32 -7.91 7.84 7.96
CA LEU A 32 -7.59 7.88 9.38
C LEU A 32 -6.53 8.95 9.69
N HIS A 33 -5.42 9.00 8.93
CA HIS A 33 -4.40 10.04 9.08
C HIS A 33 -4.91 11.44 8.74
N ALA A 34 -5.86 11.57 7.80
CA ALA A 34 -6.53 12.85 7.56
C ALA A 34 -7.18 13.42 8.82
N THR A 35 -7.83 12.57 9.62
CA THR A 35 -8.49 13.03 10.86
C THR A 35 -7.57 13.28 12.05
N LYS A 36 -6.29 12.90 11.93
CA LYS A 36 -5.24 13.08 12.93
C LYS A 36 -4.11 13.93 12.37
N ALA A 37 -3.06 13.30 11.85
CA ALA A 37 -1.81 13.90 11.44
C ALA A 37 -1.99 15.13 10.54
N TYR A 38 -2.64 14.97 9.38
CA TYR A 38 -2.71 16.04 8.38
C TYR A 38 -3.51 17.23 8.90
N TYR A 39 -4.66 16.99 9.53
CA TYR A 39 -5.47 18.06 10.10
C TYR A 39 -4.77 18.74 11.28
N ASP A 40 -4.22 17.95 12.21
CA ASP A 40 -3.59 18.41 13.45
C ASP A 40 -2.39 19.31 13.16
N MET A 41 -1.54 18.95 12.19
CA MET A 41 -0.36 19.73 11.85
C MET A 41 -0.70 21.10 11.26
N ALA A 42 -1.70 21.17 10.39
CA ALA A 42 -2.20 22.46 9.90
C ALA A 42 -2.89 23.25 11.03
N TYR A 43 -3.64 22.58 11.89
CA TYR A 43 -4.36 23.20 13.01
C TYR A 43 -3.41 23.83 14.04
N VAL A 44 -2.35 23.14 14.46
CA VAL A 44 -1.37 23.69 15.41
C VAL A 44 -0.57 24.82 14.78
N LEU A 45 -0.16 24.69 13.52
CA LEU A 45 0.64 25.72 12.86
C LEU A 45 -0.12 27.05 12.73
N ARG A 46 -1.43 27.03 12.47
CA ARG A 46 -2.29 28.23 12.43
C ARG A 46 -2.25 29.06 13.71
N GLN A 47 -1.95 28.45 14.85
CA GLN A 47 -1.87 29.14 16.14
C GLN A 47 -0.55 29.91 16.31
N PHE A 48 0.43 29.68 15.44
CA PHE A 48 1.75 30.33 15.48
C PHE A 48 2.04 31.02 14.13
N PRO A 49 1.39 32.17 13.82
CA PRO A 49 1.46 32.82 12.51
C PRO A 49 2.87 33.29 12.09
N GLU A 50 3.79 33.43 13.05
CA GLU A 50 5.20 33.79 12.77
C GLU A 50 6.04 32.59 12.31
N VAL A 51 5.61 31.37 12.63
CA VAL A 51 6.28 30.13 12.27
C VAL A 51 5.86 29.74 10.86
N ARG A 52 6.87 29.51 10.01
CA ARG A 52 6.69 29.05 8.64
C ARG A 52 7.27 27.64 8.49
N ALA A 53 6.64 26.83 7.65
CA ALA A 53 7.07 25.46 7.38
C ALA A 53 6.81 25.07 5.93
N THR A 54 7.55 24.09 5.43
CA THR A 54 7.29 23.47 4.13
C THR A 54 6.55 22.16 4.36
N PHE A 55 5.48 21.93 3.61
CA PHE A 55 4.78 20.66 3.56
C PHE A 55 4.93 20.08 2.16
N ASN A 56 5.04 18.77 2.10
CA ASN A 56 5.04 18.02 0.87
C ASN A 56 3.87 17.06 0.90
N PHE A 57 3.10 17.04 -0.18
CA PHE A 57 2.03 16.07 -0.37
C PHE A 57 2.33 15.28 -1.63
N THR A 58 2.33 13.96 -1.52
CA THR A 58 2.41 13.14 -2.73
C THR A 58 1.13 13.26 -3.54
N PRO A 59 1.20 13.33 -4.88
CA PRO A 59 0.01 13.39 -5.72
C PRO A 59 -0.93 12.19 -5.51
N SER A 60 -0.38 10.99 -5.30
CA SER A 60 -1.16 9.79 -4.96
C SER A 60 -2.00 9.94 -3.67
N LEU A 61 -1.48 10.62 -2.64
CA LEU A 61 -2.22 10.87 -1.40
C LEU A 61 -3.35 11.88 -1.66
N LEU A 62 -3.04 12.98 -2.35
CA LEU A 62 -4.03 14.02 -2.68
C LEU A 62 -5.17 13.47 -3.55
N LEU A 63 -4.85 12.59 -4.51
CA LEU A 63 -5.85 11.89 -5.31
C LEU A 63 -6.79 11.06 -4.43
N GLN A 64 -6.24 10.23 -3.53
CA GLN A 64 -7.05 9.41 -2.63
C GLN A 64 -7.89 10.24 -1.67
N LEU A 65 -7.38 11.37 -1.16
CA LEU A 65 -8.16 12.31 -0.34
C LEU A 65 -9.36 12.86 -1.11
N GLN A 66 -9.19 13.19 -2.39
CA GLN A 66 -10.29 13.63 -3.26
C GLN A 66 -11.29 12.49 -3.51
N GLU A 67 -10.81 11.29 -3.83
CA GLU A 67 -11.64 10.12 -4.11
C GLU A 67 -12.48 9.68 -2.91
N ILE A 68 -11.85 9.54 -1.74
CA ILE A 68 -12.53 9.17 -0.50
C ILE A 68 -13.44 10.31 -0.01
N GLY A 69 -12.98 11.56 -0.10
CA GLY A 69 -13.76 12.74 0.28
C GLY A 69 -15.04 12.88 -0.54
N THR A 70 -14.95 12.75 -1.86
CA THR A 70 -16.12 12.80 -2.75
C THR A 70 -16.98 11.54 -2.68
N GLY A 71 -16.43 10.44 -2.18
CA GLY A 71 -17.11 9.14 -2.09
C GLY A 71 -17.16 8.40 -3.43
N THR A 72 -16.27 8.74 -4.37
CA THR A 72 -16.10 7.98 -5.62
C THR A 72 -15.40 6.65 -5.39
N VAL A 73 -14.59 6.57 -4.33
CA VAL A 73 -13.94 5.33 -3.88
C VAL A 73 -14.51 4.92 -2.51
N LEU A 74 -14.81 3.64 -2.39
CA LEU A 74 -15.29 3.03 -1.15
C LEU A 74 -14.11 2.56 -0.28
N ASP A 75 -13.96 3.13 0.91
CA ASP A 75 -13.05 2.60 1.95
C ASP A 75 -13.71 1.38 2.62
N LEU A 76 -13.06 0.20 2.55
CA LEU A 76 -13.62 -1.05 3.06
C LEU A 76 -13.80 -1.04 4.59
N PHE A 77 -12.90 -0.40 5.34
CA PHE A 77 -13.07 -0.26 6.78
C PHE A 77 -14.25 0.66 7.10
N LEU A 78 -14.43 1.72 6.31
CA LEU A 78 -15.59 2.60 6.45
C LEU A 78 -16.89 1.85 6.16
N GLU A 79 -16.92 1.00 5.13
CA GLU A 79 -18.09 0.16 4.83
C GLU A 79 -18.45 -0.74 6.02
N HIS A 80 -17.46 -1.46 6.57
CA HIS A 80 -17.66 -2.30 7.76
C HIS A 80 -18.02 -1.49 9.01
N ALA A 81 -17.56 -0.25 9.13
CA ALA A 81 -17.94 0.64 10.22
C ALA A 81 -19.38 1.16 10.07
N GLN A 82 -19.82 1.47 8.85
CA GLN A 82 -21.16 2.00 8.57
C GLN A 82 -22.25 0.97 8.79
N ARG A 83 -22.00 -0.30 8.49
CA ARG A 83 -22.98 -1.37 8.64
C ARG A 83 -23.48 -1.48 10.08
N PRO A 84 -24.81 -1.56 10.33
CA PRO A 84 -25.34 -1.71 11.68
C PRO A 84 -24.76 -2.95 12.36
N ALA A 85 -24.38 -2.84 13.63
CA ALA A 85 -23.71 -3.93 14.34
C ALA A 85 -24.57 -5.20 14.44
N ALA A 86 -25.89 -5.03 14.44
CA ALA A 86 -26.87 -6.12 14.45
C ALA A 86 -26.88 -6.94 13.14
N ASP A 87 -26.54 -6.29 12.02
CA ASP A 87 -26.63 -6.85 10.68
C ASP A 87 -25.30 -7.43 10.19
N LEU A 88 -24.22 -7.28 10.96
CA LEU A 88 -22.92 -7.84 10.61
C LEU A 88 -23.00 -9.37 10.49
N THR A 89 -22.55 -9.90 9.35
CA THR A 89 -22.33 -11.33 9.14
C THR A 89 -21.20 -11.82 10.05
N LEU A 90 -21.06 -13.14 10.19
CA LEU A 90 -19.95 -13.68 10.99
C LEU A 90 -18.57 -13.25 10.45
N GLU A 91 -18.46 -13.09 9.14
CA GLU A 91 -17.23 -12.70 8.44
C GLU A 91 -16.91 -11.23 8.69
N GLU A 92 -17.91 -10.36 8.60
CA GLU A 92 -17.76 -8.93 8.90
C GLU A 92 -17.47 -8.71 10.38
N LYS A 93 -18.05 -9.52 11.28
CA LYS A 93 -17.69 -9.50 12.71
C LYS A 93 -16.24 -9.91 12.92
N ALA A 94 -15.77 -10.95 12.23
CA ALA A 94 -14.36 -11.37 12.30
C ALA A 94 -13.44 -10.26 11.78
N PHE A 95 -13.81 -9.59 10.67
CA PHE A 95 -13.07 -8.44 10.13
C PHE A 95 -12.96 -7.30 11.15
N VAL A 96 -14.09 -6.86 11.73
CA VAL A 96 -14.11 -5.80 12.74
C VAL A 96 -13.25 -6.21 13.95
N VAL A 97 -13.43 -7.41 14.47
CA VAL A 97 -12.65 -7.90 15.63
C VAL A 97 -11.15 -8.02 15.33
N ARG A 98 -10.76 -8.32 14.08
CA ARG A 98 -9.36 -8.40 13.66
C ARG A 98 -8.72 -7.02 13.51
N HIS A 99 -9.39 -6.11 12.81
CA HIS A 99 -8.77 -4.91 12.25
C HIS A 99 -9.15 -3.61 12.96
N PHE A 100 -10.22 -3.59 13.75
CA PHE A 100 -10.65 -2.35 14.41
C PHE A 100 -9.82 -2.01 15.65
N PHE A 101 -8.71 -2.73 15.86
CA PHE A 101 -7.65 -2.41 16.81
C PHE A 101 -6.35 -1.94 16.12
N SER A 102 -6.36 -1.72 14.80
CA SER A 102 -5.21 -1.24 14.05
C SER A 102 -5.00 0.26 14.31
N ALA A 103 -4.33 0.52 15.43
CA ALA A 103 -3.89 1.80 15.96
C ALA A 103 -2.81 1.53 17.02
N ASN A 104 -2.00 2.52 17.41
CA ASN A 104 -1.05 2.31 18.50
C ASN A 104 -1.77 1.97 19.83
N TRP A 105 -1.57 0.76 20.34
CA TRP A 105 -2.29 0.31 21.54
C TRP A 105 -1.95 1.09 22.80
N ALA A 106 -0.70 1.55 22.94
CA ALA A 106 -0.26 2.24 24.15
C ALA A 106 -0.90 3.62 24.33
N THR A 107 -1.09 4.34 23.23
CA THR A 107 -1.49 5.75 23.21
C THR A 107 -2.90 5.97 22.69
N MET A 108 -3.46 5.04 21.91
CA MET A 108 -4.75 5.21 21.24
C MET A 108 -5.81 4.19 21.67
N VAL A 109 -5.42 3.04 22.25
CA VAL A 109 -6.38 2.03 22.73
C VAL A 109 -6.46 1.99 24.24
N ARG A 110 -5.33 1.72 24.92
CA ARG A 110 -5.24 1.59 26.38
C ARG A 110 -5.75 2.79 27.17
N PRO A 111 -5.60 4.05 26.71
CA PRO A 111 -6.14 5.21 27.44
C PRO A 111 -7.67 5.24 27.53
N TYR A 112 -8.40 4.51 26.69
CA TYR A 112 -9.85 4.49 26.67
C TYR A 112 -10.38 3.18 27.30
N PRO A 113 -11.00 3.23 28.49
CA PRO A 113 -11.32 2.02 29.26
C PRO A 113 -12.14 0.98 28.50
N ARG A 114 -13.18 1.41 27.77
CA ARG A 114 -14.02 0.47 27.01
C ARG A 114 -13.29 -0.11 25.81
N TYR A 115 -12.50 0.69 25.10
CA TYR A 115 -11.74 0.19 23.95
C TYR A 115 -10.70 -0.84 24.37
N HIS A 116 -10.01 -0.57 25.49
CA HIS A 116 -9.07 -1.51 26.10
C HIS A 116 -9.74 -2.81 26.57
N GLU A 117 -10.92 -2.73 27.20
CA GLU A 117 -11.71 -3.91 27.59
C GLU A 117 -12.02 -4.80 26.38
N LEU A 118 -12.39 -4.21 25.25
CA LEU A 118 -12.67 -4.94 24.00
C LEU A 118 -11.41 -5.58 23.41
N LEU A 119 -10.25 -4.91 23.49
CA LEU A 119 -8.96 -5.49 23.09
C LEU A 119 -8.59 -6.69 23.97
N VAL A 120 -8.74 -6.56 25.29
CA VAL A 120 -8.49 -7.67 26.24
C VAL A 120 -9.42 -8.85 25.94
N LYS A 121 -10.68 -8.59 25.61
CA LYS A 121 -11.65 -9.63 25.21
C LYS A 121 -11.27 -10.31 23.89
N ARG A 122 -10.76 -9.55 22.91
CA ARG A 122 -10.23 -10.09 21.65
C ARG A 122 -9.02 -11.00 21.89
N GLY A 123 -8.20 -10.67 22.90
CA GLY A 123 -6.88 -11.27 23.16
C GLY A 123 -5.77 -10.45 22.50
N LEU A 124 -4.50 -10.61 22.90
CA LEU A 124 -3.37 -9.85 22.33
C LEU A 124 -2.74 -10.54 21.11
N GLU A 125 -2.81 -11.87 21.06
CA GLU A 125 -2.40 -12.68 19.93
C GLU A 125 -3.65 -13.38 19.39
N VAL A 126 -3.92 -13.21 18.11
CA VAL A 126 -5.06 -13.84 17.45
C VAL A 126 -4.56 -14.46 16.16
N ASN A 127 -4.78 -15.77 16.05
CA ASN A 127 -4.62 -16.49 14.80
C ASN A 127 -5.92 -16.33 13.99
N ASP A 128 -5.81 -16.20 12.68
CA ASP A 128 -6.98 -15.96 11.82
C ASP A 128 -8.04 -17.08 11.94
N GLN A 129 -7.60 -18.31 12.24
CA GLN A 129 -8.47 -19.48 12.49
C GLN A 129 -9.40 -19.30 13.70
N ASP A 130 -8.96 -18.57 14.72
CA ASP A 130 -9.71 -18.35 15.96
C ASP A 130 -10.69 -17.17 15.85
N LEU A 131 -10.50 -16.28 14.87
CA LEU A 131 -11.32 -15.07 14.70
C LEU A 131 -12.83 -15.34 14.67
N PRO A 132 -13.35 -16.37 13.97
CA PRO A 132 -14.80 -16.60 13.92
C PRO A 132 -15.35 -17.02 15.28
N ARG A 133 -14.57 -17.81 16.03
CA ARG A 133 -14.92 -18.24 17.39
C ARG A 133 -14.90 -17.05 18.35
N ILE A 134 -13.88 -16.21 18.27
CA ILE A 134 -13.75 -14.99 19.07
C ILE A 134 -14.90 -14.03 18.75
N ALA A 135 -15.18 -13.79 17.46
CA ALA A 135 -16.23 -12.89 16.98
C ALA A 135 -17.63 -13.27 17.49
N ARG A 136 -17.92 -14.58 17.64
CA ARG A 136 -19.19 -15.07 18.22
C ARG A 136 -19.37 -14.68 19.69
N HIS A 137 -18.28 -14.42 20.42
CA HIS A 137 -18.36 -14.02 21.83
C HIS A 137 -18.64 -12.52 22.01
N PHE A 138 -18.57 -11.71 20.95
CA PHE A 138 -18.93 -10.31 20.99
C PHE A 138 -20.44 -10.14 20.81
N SER A 139 -21.07 -9.43 21.75
CA SER A 139 -22.45 -8.98 21.63
C SER A 139 -22.58 -7.85 20.62
N THR A 140 -23.80 -7.62 20.14
CA THR A 140 -24.11 -6.51 19.22
C THR A 140 -23.64 -5.16 19.76
N GLN A 141 -23.86 -4.87 21.06
CA GLN A 141 -23.43 -3.61 21.66
C GLN A 141 -21.91 -3.50 21.76
N GLU A 142 -21.19 -4.60 22.00
CA GLU A 142 -19.72 -4.60 22.02
C GLU A 142 -19.13 -4.36 20.63
N LEU A 143 -19.76 -4.92 19.59
CA LEU A 143 -19.37 -4.65 18.20
C LEU A 143 -19.65 -3.19 17.81
N LEU A 144 -20.79 -2.64 18.20
CA LEU A 144 -21.12 -1.23 18.00
C LEU A 144 -20.11 -0.33 18.73
N ASP A 145 -19.81 -0.64 19.99
CA ASP A 145 -18.79 0.10 20.75
C ASP A 145 -17.40 -0.01 20.10
N LEU A 146 -17.04 -1.16 19.52
CA LEU A 146 -15.78 -1.36 18.80
C LEU A 146 -15.74 -0.57 17.49
N GLN A 147 -16.81 -0.61 16.69
CA GLN A 147 -16.97 0.21 15.48
C GLN A 147 -16.79 1.70 15.78
N MET A 148 -17.41 2.15 16.87
CA MET A 148 -17.30 3.54 17.32
C MET A 148 -15.89 3.87 17.78
N TRP A 149 -15.29 3.05 18.65
CA TRP A 149 -13.99 3.35 19.25
C TRP A 149 -12.85 3.36 18.27
N HIS A 150 -12.84 2.45 17.30
CA HIS A 150 -11.87 2.48 16.22
C HIS A 150 -11.83 3.86 15.57
N ASN A 151 -12.97 4.36 15.11
CA ASN A 151 -13.06 5.63 14.42
C ASN A 151 -12.86 6.84 15.34
N LEU A 152 -13.39 6.80 16.57
CA LEU A 152 -13.21 7.88 17.56
C LEU A 152 -11.74 8.05 17.98
N ALA A 153 -10.99 6.97 18.15
CA ALA A 153 -9.60 7.02 18.61
C ALA A 153 -8.66 7.69 17.58
N TRP A 154 -9.01 7.62 16.30
CA TRP A 154 -8.26 8.23 15.22
C TRP A 154 -8.44 9.74 15.09
N PHE A 155 -9.47 10.36 15.68
CA PHE A 155 -9.54 11.81 15.68
C PHE A 155 -8.37 12.45 16.46
N GLY A 156 -7.69 13.37 15.81
CA GLY A 156 -6.61 14.19 16.34
C GLY A 156 -7.04 15.27 17.33
N TYR A 157 -6.06 15.92 17.95
CA TYR A 157 -6.34 16.98 18.92
C TYR A 157 -7.00 18.21 18.28
N GLY A 158 -6.63 18.54 17.05
CA GLY A 158 -7.17 19.68 16.31
C GLY A 158 -8.62 19.44 15.92
N THR A 159 -8.95 18.23 15.47
CA THR A 159 -10.33 17.88 15.12
C THR A 159 -11.24 17.84 16.35
N ILE A 160 -10.79 17.30 17.48
CA ILE A 160 -11.58 17.30 18.73
C ILE A 160 -11.88 18.72 19.21
N LYS A 161 -10.90 19.64 19.11
CA LYS A 161 -11.10 21.03 19.49
C LYS A 161 -12.06 21.76 18.55
N GLN A 162 -12.00 21.45 17.24
CA GLN A 162 -12.91 22.01 16.26
C GLN A 162 -14.34 21.49 16.41
N TYR A 163 -14.49 20.21 16.77
CA TYR A 163 -15.76 19.51 16.87
C TYR A 163 -15.98 18.97 18.30
N PRO A 164 -16.47 19.80 19.25
CA PRO A 164 -16.59 19.44 20.67
C PRO A 164 -17.40 18.17 20.94
N ARG A 165 -18.34 17.85 20.05
CA ARG A 165 -19.14 16.62 20.10
C ARG A 165 -18.28 15.35 20.15
N LEU A 166 -17.10 15.35 19.53
CA LEU A 166 -16.15 14.23 19.60
C LEU A 166 -15.63 14.01 21.03
N ALA A 167 -15.40 15.09 21.78
CA ALA A 167 -14.97 15.01 23.17
C ALA A 167 -16.08 14.42 24.05
N ASP A 168 -17.33 14.84 23.85
CA ASP A 168 -18.49 14.30 24.58
C ASP A 168 -18.64 12.78 24.34
N LEU A 169 -18.48 12.34 23.09
CA LEU A 169 -18.55 10.93 22.73
C LEU A 169 -17.39 10.12 23.31
N ARG A 170 -16.18 10.66 23.35
CA ARG A 170 -15.05 10.04 24.06
C ARG A 170 -15.31 9.90 25.56
N GLN A 171 -15.94 10.91 26.18
CA GLN A 171 -16.31 10.86 27.59
C GLN A 171 -17.43 9.85 27.87
N LYS A 172 -18.40 9.72 26.96
CA LYS A 172 -19.47 8.72 27.04
C LYS A 172 -18.90 7.29 27.14
N ASN A 173 -17.85 7.01 26.38
CA ASN A 173 -16.99 5.82 26.44
C ASN A 173 -17.66 4.45 26.14
N ARG A 174 -18.97 4.26 26.35
CA ARG A 174 -19.67 2.99 26.06
C ARG A 174 -21.16 3.22 25.82
N GLY A 175 -21.83 2.20 25.30
CA GLY A 175 -23.27 2.27 25.05
C GLY A 175 -23.58 3.26 23.94
N PHE A 176 -22.74 3.26 22.90
CA PHE A 176 -22.96 4.09 21.73
C PHE A 176 -24.19 3.62 20.96
N THR A 177 -24.81 4.55 20.26
CA THR A 177 -25.96 4.32 19.38
C THR A 177 -25.51 4.26 17.93
N GLU A 178 -26.34 3.67 17.07
CA GLU A 178 -26.08 3.64 15.62
C GLU A 178 -26.07 5.06 15.05
N GLU A 179 -26.93 5.95 15.55
CA GLU A 179 -27.00 7.35 15.14
C GLU A 179 -25.71 8.11 15.47
N GLU A 180 -25.17 7.92 16.69
CA GLU A 180 -23.87 8.51 17.08
C GLU A 180 -22.71 7.95 16.24
N LYS A 181 -22.76 6.66 15.89
CA LYS A 181 -21.76 6.07 14.99
C LYS A 181 -21.81 6.74 13.62
N GLN A 182 -22.99 6.87 13.01
CA GLN A 182 -23.13 7.54 11.71
C GLN A 182 -22.69 9.02 11.78
N GLU A 183 -22.98 9.71 12.89
CA GLU A 183 -22.52 11.09 13.14
C GLU A 183 -20.98 11.17 13.07
N VAL A 184 -20.26 10.28 13.76
CA VAL A 184 -18.79 10.25 13.76
C VAL A 184 -18.23 9.93 12.39
N LEU A 185 -18.79 8.95 11.68
CA LEU A 185 -18.33 8.57 10.35
C LEU A 185 -18.57 9.69 9.31
N ALA A 186 -19.71 10.39 9.40
CA ALA A 186 -19.98 11.56 8.58
C ALA A 186 -18.99 12.70 8.85
N LEU A 187 -18.60 12.89 10.12
CA LEU A 187 -17.60 13.88 10.49
C LEU A 187 -16.21 13.54 9.94
N GLN A 188 -15.81 12.26 9.91
CA GLN A 188 -14.55 11.87 9.28
C GLN A 188 -14.51 12.28 7.80
N ARG A 189 -15.59 12.04 7.06
CA ARG A 189 -15.70 12.46 5.65
C ARG A 189 -15.59 13.99 5.51
N THR A 190 -16.22 14.73 6.40
CA THR A 190 -16.13 16.21 6.43
C THR A 190 -14.67 16.64 6.62
N VAL A 191 -13.98 16.08 7.61
CA VAL A 191 -12.56 16.40 7.88
C VAL A 191 -11.65 16.06 6.70
N VAL A 192 -11.85 14.92 6.03
CA VAL A 192 -11.11 14.55 4.81
C VAL A 192 -11.26 15.62 3.72
N GLN A 193 -12.47 16.13 3.51
CA GLN A 193 -12.75 17.18 2.53
C GLN A 193 -12.12 18.54 2.91
N GLU A 194 -11.85 18.79 4.19
CA GLU A 194 -11.26 20.04 4.68
C GLU A 194 -9.74 20.12 4.50
N ILE A 195 -9.03 18.99 4.36
CA ILE A 195 -7.55 18.96 4.30
C ILE A 195 -7.01 19.84 3.17
N VAL A 196 -7.39 19.58 1.92
CA VAL A 196 -6.85 20.31 0.77
C VAL A 196 -7.15 21.82 0.85
N PRO A 197 -8.40 22.27 1.12
CA PRO A 197 -8.70 23.68 1.34
C PRO A 197 -7.90 24.30 2.49
N MET A 198 -7.70 23.58 3.60
CA MET A 198 -6.99 24.06 4.78
C MET A 198 -5.53 24.42 4.46
N TYR A 199 -4.83 23.52 3.77
CA TYR A 199 -3.44 23.72 3.35
C TYR A 199 -3.32 24.78 2.25
N ARG A 200 -4.25 24.81 1.30
CA ARG A 200 -4.30 25.87 0.28
C ARG A 200 -4.39 27.25 0.92
N GLN A 201 -5.27 27.43 1.89
CA GLN A 201 -5.42 28.71 2.60
C GLN A 201 -4.14 29.13 3.33
N LEU A 202 -3.45 28.18 3.97
CA LEU A 202 -2.17 28.44 4.65
C LEU A 202 -1.07 28.87 3.66
N MET A 203 -1.07 28.28 2.46
CA MET A 203 -0.14 28.63 1.39
C MET A 203 -0.44 30.02 0.83
N GLU A 204 -1.71 30.34 0.58
CA GLU A 204 -2.16 31.67 0.11
C GLU A 204 -1.83 32.79 1.13
N GLN A 205 -1.82 32.47 2.42
CA GLN A 205 -1.37 33.37 3.49
C GLN A 205 0.15 33.51 3.59
N GLY A 206 0.92 32.72 2.84
CA GLY A 206 2.39 32.70 2.88
C GLY A 206 2.97 32.12 4.18
N GLN A 207 2.15 31.41 4.97
CA GLN A 207 2.63 30.74 6.19
C GLN A 207 3.34 29.43 5.85
N ILE A 208 2.91 28.74 4.79
CA ILE A 208 3.54 27.52 4.33
C ILE A 208 3.96 27.57 2.87
N GLU A 209 4.86 26.68 2.52
CA GLU A 209 5.14 26.28 1.14
C GLU A 209 4.62 24.86 0.91
N LEU A 210 3.93 24.62 -0.20
CA LEU A 210 3.54 23.28 -0.65
C LEU A 210 4.48 22.83 -1.77
N THR A 211 4.96 21.59 -1.65
CA THR A 211 5.87 20.94 -2.60
C THR A 211 5.31 19.60 -3.05
N THR A 212 5.94 19.00 -4.07
CA THR A 212 5.50 17.73 -4.64
C THR A 212 6.59 16.66 -4.62
N THR A 213 6.18 15.46 -4.97
CA THR A 213 6.99 14.25 -5.18
C THR A 213 6.49 13.61 -6.50
N PRO A 214 7.25 12.70 -7.16
CA PRO A 214 6.75 12.01 -8.35
C PRO A 214 5.43 11.29 -8.05
N PHE A 215 4.54 11.21 -9.04
CA PHE A 215 3.10 11.04 -8.82
C PHE A 215 2.72 9.90 -7.88
N PHE A 216 3.20 8.68 -8.15
CA PHE A 216 2.93 7.48 -7.37
C PHE A 216 4.09 7.09 -6.45
N HIS A 217 4.93 8.06 -6.08
CA HIS A 217 6.06 7.85 -5.18
C HIS A 217 7.07 6.75 -5.60
N PRO A 218 7.43 6.58 -6.90
CA PRO A 218 8.49 5.63 -7.28
C PRO A 218 9.86 6.07 -6.76
N ILE A 219 10.77 5.11 -6.54
CA ILE A 219 12.21 5.41 -6.45
C ILE A 219 12.70 5.80 -7.85
N LEU A 220 12.61 7.10 -8.16
CA LEU A 220 12.93 7.65 -9.49
C LEU A 220 14.24 7.11 -10.10
N PRO A 221 15.37 7.03 -9.35
CA PRO A 221 16.59 6.44 -9.89
C PRO A 221 16.45 5.00 -10.40
N LEU A 222 15.64 4.16 -9.73
CA LEU A 222 15.42 2.77 -10.13
C LEU A 222 14.48 2.65 -11.33
N VAL A 223 13.49 3.55 -11.44
CA VAL A 223 12.63 3.64 -12.64
C VAL A 223 13.47 4.09 -13.85
N ILE A 224 14.34 5.07 -13.65
CA ILE A 224 15.26 5.52 -14.71
C ILE A 224 16.13 4.34 -15.17
N ASP A 225 16.81 3.64 -14.25
CA ASP A 225 17.64 2.47 -14.56
C ASP A 225 18.03 1.68 -13.30
N THR A 226 17.61 0.42 -13.18
CA THR A 226 17.92 -0.41 -12.00
C THR A 226 19.42 -0.70 -11.83
N ASP A 227 20.21 -0.64 -12.90
CA ASP A 227 21.67 -0.83 -12.82
C ASP A 227 22.38 0.33 -12.09
N MET A 228 21.72 1.47 -11.84
CA MET A 228 22.27 2.57 -11.04
C MET A 228 22.62 2.13 -9.61
N THR A 229 21.95 1.10 -9.09
CA THR A 229 22.26 0.50 -7.78
C THR A 229 23.71 0.07 -7.68
N ARG A 230 24.34 -0.35 -8.78
CA ARG A 230 25.75 -0.79 -8.79
C ARG A 230 26.73 0.31 -8.37
N ARG A 231 26.35 1.58 -8.45
CA ARG A 231 27.18 2.72 -8.00
C ARG A 231 27.39 2.69 -6.49
N ALA A 232 26.33 2.42 -5.74
CA ALA A 232 26.38 2.35 -4.28
C ALA A 232 26.65 0.93 -3.77
N ARG A 233 26.13 -0.08 -4.48
CA ARG A 233 26.10 -1.49 -4.08
C ARG A 233 26.39 -2.41 -5.27
N PRO A 234 27.65 -2.51 -5.73
CA PRO A 234 28.04 -3.42 -6.81
C PRO A 234 27.91 -4.91 -6.44
N ASP A 235 27.75 -5.21 -5.15
CA ASP A 235 27.63 -6.54 -4.55
C ASP A 235 26.23 -7.15 -4.64
N LEU A 236 25.18 -6.35 -4.84
CA LEU A 236 23.80 -6.83 -4.79
C LEU A 236 23.42 -7.61 -6.07
N PRO A 237 22.68 -8.74 -5.94
CA PRO A 237 22.06 -9.39 -7.09
C PRO A 237 20.93 -8.49 -7.61
N LEU A 238 20.93 -8.21 -8.92
CA LEU A 238 19.94 -7.31 -9.54
C LEU A 238 18.95 -8.12 -10.39
N PRO A 239 17.72 -7.62 -10.59
CA PRO A 239 16.73 -8.21 -11.50
C PRO A 239 17.19 -8.06 -12.96
N ALA A 240 16.35 -8.53 -13.90
CA ALA A 240 16.49 -8.09 -15.28
C ALA A 240 16.48 -6.56 -15.33
N ARG A 241 17.36 -5.97 -16.15
CA ARG A 241 17.53 -4.51 -16.18
C ARG A 241 16.23 -3.84 -16.62
N PHE A 242 15.65 -3.07 -15.72
CA PHE A 242 14.51 -2.19 -15.99
C PHE A 242 15.04 -0.78 -16.27
N ARG A 243 14.51 -0.15 -17.33
CA ARG A 243 14.93 1.19 -17.77
C ARG A 243 13.75 1.92 -18.41
N ALA A 244 13.30 2.98 -17.75
CA ALA A 244 12.13 3.76 -18.15
C ALA A 244 12.33 5.24 -17.82
N TYR A 245 13.18 5.92 -18.59
CA TYR A 245 13.42 7.35 -18.40
C TYR A 245 12.16 8.19 -18.67
N GLU A 246 11.35 7.74 -19.63
CA GLU A 246 10.09 8.38 -20.03
C GLU A 246 9.02 8.27 -18.93
N ASP A 247 9.00 7.16 -18.18
CA ASP A 247 8.04 6.95 -17.09
C ASP A 247 8.39 7.89 -15.92
N ALA A 248 9.68 8.02 -15.61
CA ALA A 248 10.20 9.01 -14.66
C ALA A 248 9.86 10.46 -15.05
N GLU A 249 9.96 10.79 -16.35
CA GLU A 249 9.55 12.11 -16.86
C GLU A 249 8.05 12.34 -16.70
N ALA A 250 7.22 11.38 -17.11
CA ALA A 250 5.76 11.46 -17.03
C ALA A 250 5.28 11.64 -15.58
N GLN A 251 5.81 10.85 -14.64
CA GLN A 251 5.45 10.94 -13.23
C GLN A 251 5.80 12.30 -12.61
N LEU A 252 6.88 12.97 -13.06
CA LEU A 252 7.23 14.33 -12.62
C LEU A 252 6.33 15.39 -13.27
N GLN A 253 6.05 15.27 -14.56
CA GLN A 253 5.16 16.18 -15.28
C GLN A 253 3.74 16.15 -14.69
N ASP A 254 3.18 14.96 -14.51
CA ASP A 254 1.85 14.78 -13.93
C ASP A 254 1.78 15.30 -12.50
N ALA A 255 2.84 15.13 -11.70
CA ALA A 255 2.92 15.67 -10.35
C ALA A 255 2.82 17.20 -10.32
N VAL A 256 3.57 17.89 -11.19
CA VAL A 256 3.55 19.36 -11.30
C VAL A 256 2.18 19.86 -11.76
N LEU A 257 1.60 19.22 -12.78
CA LEU A 257 0.27 19.57 -13.30
C LEU A 257 -0.82 19.35 -12.25
N PHE A 258 -0.77 18.24 -11.52
CA PHE A 258 -1.75 17.90 -10.50
C PHE A 258 -1.65 18.85 -9.29
N HIS A 259 -0.44 19.22 -8.88
CA HIS A 259 -0.23 20.23 -7.84
C HIS A 259 -0.78 21.61 -8.28
N GLN A 260 -0.53 22.03 -9.52
CA GLN A 260 -1.07 23.28 -10.07
C GLN A 260 -2.60 23.26 -10.11
N HIS A 261 -3.21 22.14 -10.51
CA HIS A 261 -4.66 21.99 -10.53
C HIS A 261 -5.26 22.06 -9.10
N THR A 262 -4.62 21.38 -8.15
CA THR A 262 -5.13 21.24 -6.77
C THR A 262 -4.97 22.53 -5.95
N PHE A 263 -3.81 23.17 -6.05
CA PHE A 263 -3.46 24.33 -5.20
C PHE A 263 -3.43 25.66 -5.94
N GLY A 264 -3.63 25.67 -7.26
CA GLY A 264 -3.70 26.87 -8.10
C GLY A 264 -2.35 27.39 -8.59
N GLN A 265 -1.23 26.79 -8.20
CA GLN A 265 0.12 27.16 -8.66
C GLN A 265 1.05 25.95 -8.73
N PRO A 266 2.03 25.92 -9.65
CA PRO A 266 3.01 24.85 -9.72
C PRO A 266 3.95 24.88 -8.49
N PRO A 267 4.45 23.71 -8.03
CA PRO A 267 5.39 23.64 -6.93
C PRO A 267 6.79 24.12 -7.36
N SER A 268 7.56 24.68 -6.43
CA SER A 268 8.97 25.06 -6.68
C SER A 268 9.96 23.98 -6.23
N GLY A 269 9.56 23.15 -5.26
CA GLY A 269 10.42 22.16 -4.63
C GLY A 269 9.99 20.72 -4.92
N LEU A 270 11.00 19.85 -4.96
CA LEU A 270 10.85 18.40 -5.05
C LEU A 270 11.37 17.74 -3.77
N TRP A 271 10.55 16.89 -3.17
CA TRP A 271 11.06 15.79 -2.37
C TRP A 271 11.08 14.55 -3.26
N PRO A 272 12.26 14.07 -3.68
CA PRO A 272 12.37 12.78 -4.33
C PRO A 272 11.89 11.70 -3.35
N SER A 273 11.15 10.70 -3.83
CA SER A 273 10.66 9.61 -3.00
C SER A 273 11.81 9.01 -2.19
N GLU A 274 11.66 8.94 -0.87
CA GLU A 274 12.69 8.42 0.05
C GLU A 274 14.02 9.20 -0.01
N GLY A 275 13.98 10.48 -0.39
CA GLY A 275 15.16 11.30 -0.64
C GLY A 275 16.07 10.74 -1.74
N SER A 276 15.55 9.87 -2.63
CA SER A 276 16.35 9.13 -3.62
C SER A 276 16.78 10.00 -4.78
N VAL A 277 18.10 10.10 -5.00
CA VAL A 277 18.68 10.98 -6.02
C VAL A 277 19.72 10.30 -6.88
N CYS A 278 19.80 10.68 -8.15
CA CYS A 278 20.90 10.35 -9.07
C CYS A 278 21.19 11.53 -10.01
N PRO A 279 22.39 11.64 -10.60
CA PRO A 279 22.70 12.70 -11.57
C PRO A 279 21.70 12.79 -12.73
N GLU A 280 21.21 11.64 -13.22
CA GLU A 280 20.36 11.53 -14.41
C GLU A 280 18.97 12.12 -14.24
N MET A 281 18.48 12.27 -13.00
CA MET A 281 17.18 12.88 -12.75
C MET A 281 17.23 14.41 -12.83
N LEU A 282 18.40 15.05 -12.68
CA LEU A 282 18.50 16.51 -12.58
C LEU A 282 17.95 17.25 -13.82
N PRO A 283 18.22 16.80 -15.06
CA PRO A 283 17.61 17.42 -16.24
C PRO A 283 16.08 17.34 -16.24
N LEU A 284 15.51 16.19 -15.83
CA LEU A 284 14.05 16.01 -15.72
C LEU A 284 13.44 17.00 -14.75
N VAL A 285 14.02 17.10 -13.55
CA VAL A 285 13.57 18.01 -12.49
C VAL A 285 13.59 19.46 -12.97
N HIS A 286 14.67 19.88 -13.65
CA HIS A 286 14.78 21.23 -14.20
C HIS A 286 13.74 21.49 -15.31
N GLN A 287 13.55 20.52 -16.22
CA GLN A 287 12.66 20.64 -17.38
C GLN A 287 11.20 20.82 -16.98
N VAL A 288 10.74 20.14 -15.93
CA VAL A 288 9.36 20.29 -15.41
C VAL A 288 9.16 21.57 -14.58
N GLY A 289 10.19 22.42 -14.47
CA GLY A 289 10.10 23.75 -13.86
C GLY A 289 10.41 23.80 -12.36
N LEU A 290 10.77 22.67 -11.74
CA LEU A 290 11.20 22.63 -10.35
C LEU A 290 12.57 23.34 -10.20
N ARG A 291 12.81 23.92 -9.03
CA ARG A 291 13.97 24.81 -8.78
C ARG A 291 14.91 24.30 -7.70
N TRP A 292 14.39 23.47 -6.81
CA TRP A 292 15.20 22.87 -5.76
C TRP A 292 14.72 21.48 -5.39
N LEU A 293 15.63 20.70 -4.82
CA LEU A 293 15.33 19.40 -4.21
C LEU A 293 16.06 19.27 -2.86
N ALA A 294 15.61 18.33 -2.03
CA ALA A 294 16.28 17.99 -0.78
C ALA A 294 16.53 16.48 -0.67
N THR A 295 17.62 16.11 0.01
CA THR A 295 17.98 14.72 0.30
C THR A 295 18.74 14.65 1.65
N ASP A 296 19.43 13.56 1.93
CA ASP A 296 20.09 13.26 3.20
C ASP A 296 21.58 13.60 3.23
N GLU A 297 22.10 13.93 4.41
CA GLU A 297 23.49 14.31 4.61
C GLU A 297 24.52 13.22 4.24
N GLY A 298 24.14 11.94 4.26
CA GLY A 298 24.98 10.84 3.81
C GLY A 298 25.23 10.88 2.30
N ILE A 299 24.25 11.38 1.53
CA ILE A 299 24.43 11.66 0.11
C ILE A 299 25.44 12.80 -0.08
N LEU A 300 25.35 13.88 0.71
CA LEU A 300 26.31 14.98 0.65
C LEU A 300 27.73 14.51 0.98
N ALA A 301 27.89 13.76 2.07
CA ALA A 301 29.20 13.25 2.51
C ALA A 301 29.88 12.41 1.42
N ARG A 302 29.12 11.51 0.76
CA ARG A 302 29.63 10.69 -0.35
C ARG A 302 29.88 11.51 -1.61
N SER A 303 29.03 12.49 -1.90
CA SER A 303 29.18 13.39 -3.04
C SER A 303 30.46 14.23 -2.95
N LEU A 304 30.75 14.78 -1.77
CA LEU A 304 31.99 15.52 -1.51
C LEU A 304 33.22 14.60 -1.61
N ALA A 305 33.13 13.38 -1.06
CA ALA A 305 34.21 12.40 -1.17
C ALA A 305 34.50 12.01 -2.64
N MET A 306 33.47 11.84 -3.47
CA MET A 306 33.61 11.62 -4.93
C MET A 306 34.28 12.81 -5.63
N GLY A 307 34.02 14.03 -5.15
CA GLY A 307 34.70 15.25 -5.59
C GLY A 307 36.11 15.45 -5.02
N GLY A 308 36.62 14.52 -4.20
CA GLY A 308 37.93 14.62 -3.56
C GLY A 308 38.00 15.60 -2.38
N LEU A 309 36.86 16.00 -1.82
CA LEU A 309 36.75 16.92 -0.68
C LEU A 309 36.46 16.15 0.62
N PRO A 310 37.07 16.53 1.75
CA PRO A 310 36.73 15.95 3.05
C PRO A 310 35.34 16.42 3.49
N TRP A 311 34.65 15.56 4.25
CA TRP A 311 33.36 15.88 4.86
C TRP A 311 33.52 16.43 6.27
N HIS A 312 32.97 17.61 6.51
CA HIS A 312 32.91 18.28 7.80
C HIS A 312 31.48 18.77 8.07
N ARG A 313 30.70 17.98 8.82
CA ARG A 313 29.27 18.25 9.08
C ARG A 313 28.96 19.71 9.45
N SER A 314 29.73 20.32 10.36
CA SER A 314 29.47 21.68 10.84
C SER A 314 29.68 22.78 9.79
N SER A 315 30.57 22.57 8.82
CA SER A 315 30.82 23.52 7.73
C SER A 315 30.08 23.19 6.45
N ASP A 316 29.69 21.94 6.24
CA ASP A 316 29.21 21.52 4.93
C ASP A 316 27.69 21.34 4.91
N LEU A 317 27.07 20.86 5.99
CA LEU A 317 25.65 20.49 5.99
C LEU A 317 24.68 21.68 5.90
N TYR A 318 24.96 22.75 6.65
CA TYR A 318 23.96 23.80 6.93
C TYR A 318 23.95 24.94 5.90
N GLN A 319 24.16 24.60 4.63
CA GLN A 319 24.14 25.52 3.49
C GLN A 319 23.57 24.82 2.23
N PRO A 320 23.00 25.58 1.29
CA PRO A 320 22.57 25.03 0.00
C PRO A 320 23.75 24.91 -0.99
N TYR A 321 23.61 23.96 -1.91
CA TYR A 321 24.56 23.73 -3.00
C TYR A 321 23.88 23.91 -4.37
N HIS A 322 24.65 24.35 -5.36
CA HIS A 322 24.29 24.26 -6.77
C HIS A 322 24.61 22.86 -7.31
N ILE A 323 23.72 22.33 -8.13
CA ILE A 323 23.93 21.08 -8.84
C ILE A 323 23.39 21.17 -10.27
N GLY A 324 23.82 20.25 -11.14
CA GLY A 324 23.48 20.24 -12.56
C GLY A 324 24.43 21.07 -13.43
N GLU A 325 24.13 21.11 -14.73
CA GLU A 325 24.92 21.83 -15.73
C GLU A 325 24.63 23.34 -15.74
N ALA A 326 25.54 24.11 -16.34
CA ALA A 326 25.37 25.55 -16.51
C ALA A 326 24.12 25.84 -17.36
N GLY A 327 23.19 26.63 -16.82
CA GLY A 327 21.90 26.93 -17.46
C GLY A 327 20.75 25.98 -17.07
N GLN A 328 21.06 24.83 -16.46
CA GLN A 328 20.08 23.88 -15.90
C GLN A 328 20.29 23.62 -14.41
N SER A 329 20.84 24.62 -13.70
CA SER A 329 21.21 24.42 -12.30
C SER A 329 19.99 24.37 -11.38
N LEU A 330 20.06 23.49 -10.39
CA LEU A 330 19.11 23.34 -9.30
C LEU A 330 19.81 23.68 -7.97
N SER A 331 19.02 24.12 -6.99
CA SER A 331 19.49 24.18 -5.60
C SER A 331 19.23 22.84 -4.92
N ILE A 332 20.20 22.33 -4.16
CA ILE A 332 20.03 21.13 -3.35
C ILE A 332 20.34 21.43 -1.89
N LEU A 333 19.50 20.90 -1.01
CA LEU A 333 19.64 20.96 0.45
C LEU A 333 19.75 19.55 1.02
N PHE A 334 20.38 19.46 2.19
CA PHE A 334 20.63 18.19 2.86
C PHE A 334 20.07 18.24 4.28
N ARG A 335 19.29 17.23 4.63
CA ARG A 335 18.61 17.06 5.91
C ARG A 335 19.62 16.90 7.05
N ASP A 336 19.38 17.56 8.17
CA ASP A 336 19.98 17.16 9.44
C ASP A 336 19.33 15.87 9.95
N ARG A 337 20.03 14.74 9.81
CA ARG A 337 19.47 13.44 10.15
C ARG A 337 19.17 13.31 11.64
N GLU A 338 20.09 13.74 12.50
CA GLU A 338 19.99 13.55 13.95
C GLU A 338 18.77 14.23 14.58
N ILE A 339 18.54 15.51 14.28
CA ILE A 339 17.40 16.26 14.82
C ILE A 339 16.11 15.69 14.24
N SER A 340 16.09 15.43 12.93
CA SER A 340 14.89 14.94 12.25
C SER A 340 14.49 13.53 12.73
N ASP A 341 15.45 12.60 12.90
CA ASP A 341 15.16 11.25 13.41
C ASP A 341 14.69 11.28 14.87
N ALA A 342 15.14 12.26 15.66
CA ALA A 342 14.71 12.39 17.05
C ALA A 342 13.21 12.65 17.17
N PHE A 343 12.61 13.41 16.24
CA PHE A 343 11.16 13.65 16.19
C PHE A 343 10.38 12.35 15.98
N GLY A 344 10.83 11.50 15.05
CA GLY A 344 10.17 10.24 14.72
C GLY A 344 10.36 9.16 15.80
N PHE A 345 11.59 8.97 16.27
CA PHE A 345 11.96 7.72 16.96
C PHE A 345 12.32 7.87 18.45
N ILE A 346 12.56 9.10 18.92
CA ILE A 346 13.11 9.36 20.25
C ILE A 346 12.14 10.15 21.13
N TYR A 347 11.63 11.29 20.64
CA TYR A 347 10.94 12.27 21.49
C TYR A 347 9.62 11.78 22.08
N HIS A 348 8.91 10.86 21.43
CA HIS A 348 7.71 10.23 21.99
C HIS A 348 7.97 9.40 23.26
N LYS A 349 9.24 9.05 23.54
CA LYS A 349 9.66 8.30 24.75
C LYS A 349 10.01 9.23 25.92
N THR A 350 9.88 10.55 25.75
CA THR A 350 10.24 11.58 26.73
C THR A 350 9.09 12.53 26.98
N THR A 351 9.23 13.46 27.94
CA THR A 351 8.22 14.51 28.14
C THR A 351 8.28 15.54 27.00
N PRO A 352 7.14 16.12 26.59
CA PRO A 352 7.11 17.16 25.56
C PRO A 352 8.05 18.35 25.84
N GLU A 353 8.19 18.75 27.10
CA GLU A 353 9.09 19.81 27.54
C GLU A 353 10.56 19.44 27.29
N ALA A 354 10.97 18.23 27.68
CA ALA A 354 12.35 17.76 27.47
C ALA A 354 12.68 17.63 25.98
N ALA A 355 11.72 17.16 25.18
CA ALA A 355 11.88 17.07 23.73
C ALA A 355 12.06 18.46 23.07
N ALA A 356 11.20 19.43 23.41
CA ALA A 356 11.31 20.79 22.86
C ALA A 356 12.62 21.48 23.28
N ASP A 357 13.03 21.33 24.55
CA ASP A 357 14.29 21.85 25.06
C ASP A 357 15.50 21.22 24.36
N ASP A 358 15.43 19.91 24.07
CA ASP A 358 16.48 19.18 23.36
C ASP A 358 16.67 19.71 21.93
N VAL A 359 15.58 19.97 21.21
CA VAL A 359 15.62 20.57 19.86
C VAL A 359 16.30 21.93 19.91
N MET A 360 15.86 22.81 20.82
CA MET A 360 16.44 24.16 20.97
C MET A 360 17.92 24.09 21.34
N ARG A 361 18.31 23.17 22.22
CA ARG A 361 19.70 22.92 22.61
C ARG A 361 20.54 22.47 21.42
N ARG A 362 20.07 21.52 20.61
CA ARG A 362 20.76 21.02 19.41
C ARG A 362 20.92 22.13 18.36
N LEU A 363 19.85 22.87 18.07
CA LEU A 363 19.88 24.00 17.14
C LEU A 363 20.90 25.07 17.60
N ARG A 364 20.91 25.42 18.88
CA ARG A 364 21.91 26.35 19.43
C ARG A 364 23.34 25.84 19.25
N GLY A 365 23.57 24.55 19.50
CA GLY A 365 24.87 23.91 19.31
C GLY A 365 25.32 23.96 17.85
N VAL A 366 24.43 23.65 16.91
CA VAL A 366 24.69 23.74 15.47
C VAL A 366 25.05 25.18 15.05
N ILE A 367 24.23 26.15 15.47
CA ILE A 367 24.45 27.57 15.15
C ILE A 367 25.79 28.04 15.74
N GLN A 368 26.17 27.63 16.94
CA GLN A 368 27.45 28.04 17.52
C GLN A 368 28.66 27.38 16.86
N ALA A 369 28.55 26.10 16.49
CA ALA A 369 29.66 25.32 15.93
C ALA A 369 29.92 25.59 14.45
N SER A 370 28.91 26.03 13.70
CA SER A 370 29.05 26.30 12.26
C SER A 370 29.93 27.53 12.00
N PRO A 371 30.86 27.49 11.03
CA PRO A 371 31.67 28.66 10.66
C PRO A 371 30.93 29.70 9.82
N GLN A 372 29.77 29.37 9.24
CA GLN A 372 29.00 30.29 8.40
C GLN A 372 28.29 31.37 9.22
N GLU A 373 28.13 32.57 8.65
CA GLU A 373 27.31 33.65 9.23
C GLU A 373 25.83 33.50 8.87
N ARG A 374 25.50 32.77 7.79
CA ARG A 374 24.12 32.51 7.34
C ARG A 374 23.93 31.01 7.16
N LEU A 375 22.92 30.45 7.80
CA LEU A 375 22.67 29.02 7.83
C LEU A 375 21.26 28.68 7.36
N ILE A 376 21.15 27.53 6.70
CA ILE A 376 19.89 26.84 6.49
C ILE A 376 20.00 25.49 7.19
N ILE A 377 19.16 25.25 8.20
CA ILE A 377 19.08 23.97 8.91
C ILE A 377 17.78 23.29 8.47
N ALA A 378 17.90 22.29 7.61
CA ALA A 378 16.76 21.53 7.09
C ALA A 378 16.43 20.36 8.02
N ILE A 379 15.25 20.40 8.63
CA ILE A 379 14.70 19.31 9.44
C ILE A 379 13.59 18.67 8.62
N ILE A 380 13.86 17.50 8.05
CA ILE A 380 13.01 16.86 7.03
C ILE A 380 12.64 15.46 7.52
N LEU A 381 11.35 15.13 7.55
CA LEU A 381 10.87 13.82 7.99
C LEU A 381 9.44 13.58 7.52
N ASP A 382 8.99 12.34 7.68
CA ASP A 382 7.59 11.98 7.46
C ASP A 382 6.68 12.74 8.43
N GLY A 383 5.58 13.23 7.88
CA GLY A 383 4.65 14.09 8.56
C GLY A 383 3.58 13.32 9.32
N GLU A 384 3.25 12.07 8.98
CA GLU A 384 2.24 11.29 9.72
C GLU A 384 2.82 10.31 10.75
N ASN A 385 3.98 9.71 10.46
CA ASN A 385 4.55 8.59 11.22
C ASN A 385 4.72 8.83 12.74
N PRO A 386 5.18 10.01 13.23
CA PRO A 386 5.50 10.13 14.65
C PRO A 386 4.27 10.11 15.57
N TRP A 387 3.14 10.67 15.13
CA TRP A 387 2.13 11.22 16.05
C TRP A 387 1.29 10.19 16.77
N GLU A 388 1.17 8.98 16.24
CA GLU A 388 0.51 7.88 16.95
C GLU A 388 1.26 7.46 18.20
N HIS A 389 2.59 7.66 18.25
CA HIS A 389 3.39 7.29 19.42
C HIS A 389 3.33 8.33 20.55
N TYR A 390 2.78 9.52 20.30
CA TYR A 390 2.60 10.55 21.33
C TYR A 390 1.22 10.42 21.97
N HIS A 391 1.16 10.46 23.29
CA HIS A 391 -0.09 10.34 24.05
C HIS A 391 -1.15 11.39 23.70
N ASP A 392 -0.72 12.60 23.34
CA ASP A 392 -1.58 13.73 22.95
C ASP A 392 -1.55 14.00 21.43
N GLY A 393 -1.01 13.07 20.62
CA GLY A 393 -0.82 13.29 19.19
C GLY A 393 0.27 14.30 18.83
N GLY A 394 1.12 14.69 19.77
CA GLY A 394 2.22 15.64 19.54
C GLY A 394 1.85 17.11 19.75
N GLU A 395 0.62 17.40 20.18
CA GLU A 395 0.11 18.76 20.40
C GLU A 395 1.05 19.58 21.28
N ARG A 396 1.37 19.06 22.47
CA ARG A 396 2.16 19.78 23.46
C ARG A 396 3.58 20.03 22.97
N PHE A 397 4.18 19.03 22.34
CA PHE A 397 5.54 19.12 21.81
C PHE A 397 5.64 20.18 20.71
N LEU A 398 4.77 20.12 19.69
CA LEU A 398 4.76 21.10 18.60
C LEU A 398 4.43 22.51 19.09
N SER A 399 3.49 22.63 20.03
CA SER A 399 3.13 23.94 20.62
C SER A 399 4.30 24.56 21.38
N LEU A 400 5.06 23.77 22.16
CA LEU A 400 6.24 24.26 22.88
C LEU A 400 7.37 24.62 21.90
N LEU A 401 7.58 23.79 20.87
CA LEU A 401 8.57 24.05 19.83
C LEU A 401 8.29 25.36 19.08
N TYR A 402 7.07 25.53 18.57
CA TYR A 402 6.66 26.72 17.82
C TYR A 402 6.55 27.97 18.69
N GLY A 403 6.09 27.81 19.95
CA GLY A 403 6.13 28.87 20.95
C GLY A 403 7.56 29.34 21.22
N GLY A 404 8.52 28.42 21.30
CA GLY A 404 9.93 28.78 21.49
C GLY A 404 10.53 29.60 20.33
N PHE A 405 10.09 29.39 19.08
CA PHE A 405 10.47 30.27 17.96
C PHE A 405 9.81 31.64 18.06
N THR A 406 8.53 31.69 18.38
CA THR A 406 7.77 32.95 18.56
C THR A 406 8.37 33.83 19.67
N HIS A 407 8.80 33.21 20.77
CA HIS A 407 9.46 33.89 21.89
C HIS A 407 10.96 34.13 21.71
N ARG A 408 11.52 33.82 20.53
CA ARG A 408 12.96 33.96 20.22
C ARG A 408 13.87 33.26 21.25
N ALA A 409 13.51 32.05 21.69
CA ALA A 409 14.24 31.30 22.70
C ALA A 409 15.72 31.00 22.33
N LEU A 410 16.06 31.10 21.04
CA LEU A 410 17.42 30.93 20.53
C LEU A 410 18.23 32.23 20.48
N ASP A 411 17.58 33.41 20.53
CA ASP A 411 18.23 34.74 20.51
C ASP A 411 17.99 35.50 21.82
N GLN A 412 18.54 34.97 22.92
CA GLN A 412 18.42 35.61 24.23
C GLN A 412 19.36 36.81 24.41
N THR A 413 20.41 36.92 23.58
CA THR A 413 21.45 37.96 23.69
C THR A 413 21.32 39.07 22.64
N GLY A 414 20.39 38.95 21.69
CA GLY A 414 20.22 39.89 20.58
C GLY A 414 21.33 39.82 19.54
N GLN A 415 22.10 38.74 19.52
CA GLN A 415 23.27 38.54 18.64
C GLN A 415 23.01 37.53 17.52
N LEU A 416 21.83 36.88 17.52
CA LEU A 416 21.45 35.81 16.60
C LEU A 416 20.10 36.14 15.95
N THR A 417 19.98 36.09 14.63
CA THR A 417 18.66 36.15 13.99
C THR A 417 18.23 34.74 13.62
N VAL A 418 17.34 34.13 14.40
CA VAL A 418 16.80 32.80 14.11
C VAL A 418 15.34 32.89 13.72
N GLN A 419 14.96 32.25 12.63
CA GLN A 419 13.58 32.21 12.15
C GLN A 419 13.21 30.85 11.57
N ALA A 420 11.98 30.41 11.83
CA ALA A 420 11.37 29.30 11.11
C ALA A 420 10.94 29.81 9.71
N SER A 421 11.42 29.16 8.66
CA SER A 421 11.24 29.60 7.27
C SER A 421 10.78 28.44 6.39
N THR A 422 10.11 28.77 5.28
CA THR A 422 9.96 27.82 4.17
C THR A 422 11.30 27.66 3.44
N ILE A 423 11.48 26.54 2.74
CA ILE A 423 12.70 26.28 1.98
C ILE A 423 12.91 27.31 0.87
N SER A 424 11.89 27.66 0.09
CA SER A 424 12.06 28.67 -0.97
C SER A 424 12.44 30.04 -0.41
N THR A 425 11.89 30.43 0.75
CA THR A 425 12.23 31.70 1.41
C THR A 425 13.67 31.70 1.94
N SER A 426 14.13 30.57 2.49
CA SER A 426 15.50 30.44 2.99
C SER A 426 16.52 30.43 1.84
N LEU A 427 16.24 29.73 0.74
CA LEU A 427 17.07 29.74 -0.48
C LEU A 427 17.16 31.13 -1.12
N ALA A 428 16.08 31.91 -1.12
CA ALA A 428 16.11 33.30 -1.60
C ALA A 428 16.98 34.21 -0.71
N SER A 429 17.03 33.94 0.60
CA SER A 429 17.80 34.72 1.58
C SER A 429 19.28 34.31 1.65
N VAL A 430 19.54 33.02 1.44
CA VAL A 430 20.86 32.38 1.50
C VAL A 430 21.02 31.54 0.22
N PRO A 431 21.31 32.17 -0.94
CA PRO A 431 21.47 31.44 -2.19
C PRO A 431 22.71 30.54 -2.15
N PRO A 432 22.71 29.41 -2.86
CA PRO A 432 23.87 28.53 -2.93
C PRO A 432 25.09 29.26 -3.52
N THR A 433 26.24 29.10 -2.86
CA THR A 433 27.51 29.66 -3.32
C THR A 433 28.49 28.60 -3.78
N GLN A 434 28.26 27.34 -3.41
CA GLN A 434 29.11 26.21 -3.76
C GLN A 434 28.45 25.38 -4.83
N HIS A 435 29.24 24.88 -5.79
CA HIS A 435 28.80 23.91 -6.78
C HIS A 435 29.26 22.52 -6.37
N LEU A 436 28.34 21.57 -6.36
CA LEU A 436 28.63 20.16 -6.09
C LEU A 436 28.99 19.48 -7.41
N SER A 437 30.27 19.12 -7.56
CA SER A 437 30.82 18.60 -8.81
C SER A 437 30.35 17.19 -9.17
N ALA A 438 29.88 16.42 -8.20
CA ALA A 438 29.36 15.07 -8.38
C ALA A 438 28.20 14.82 -7.42
N LEU A 439 27.17 14.08 -7.85
CA LEU A 439 26.08 13.63 -7.00
C LEU A 439 26.19 12.12 -6.77
N HIS A 440 26.31 11.70 -5.51
CA HIS A 440 26.20 10.29 -5.15
C HIS A 440 24.78 9.77 -5.41
N SER A 441 24.67 8.56 -5.96
CA SER A 441 23.38 7.91 -6.22
C SER A 441 22.95 7.09 -5.00
N GLY A 442 21.84 7.46 -4.36
CA GLY A 442 21.33 6.76 -3.18
C GLY A 442 20.07 7.43 -2.60
N SER A 443 19.52 6.84 -1.54
CA SER A 443 18.38 7.35 -0.78
C SER A 443 18.79 7.94 0.57
N TRP A 444 17.81 8.47 1.29
CA TRP A 444 18.03 8.90 2.67
C TRP A 444 18.32 7.76 3.66
N ILE A 445 18.07 6.51 3.26
CA ILE A 445 18.37 5.31 4.06
C ILE A 445 19.67 4.72 3.55
N ASN A 446 20.67 4.60 4.44
CA ASN A 446 21.99 4.02 4.17
C ASN A 446 22.81 4.68 3.04
N SER A 447 22.27 5.71 2.37
CA SER A 447 22.82 6.29 1.14
C SER A 447 22.95 5.28 0.00
N ASP A 448 22.03 4.31 -0.07
CA ASP A 448 21.90 3.35 -1.16
C ASP A 448 20.42 3.08 -1.49
N TYR A 449 20.14 2.09 -2.36
CA TYR A 449 18.78 1.70 -2.74
C TYR A 449 18.39 0.30 -2.24
N LYS A 450 19.16 -0.30 -1.32
CA LYS A 450 19.02 -1.72 -0.94
C LYS A 450 17.60 -2.09 -0.48
N ILE A 451 16.88 -1.14 0.11
CA ILE A 451 15.52 -1.35 0.62
C ILE A 451 14.51 -1.69 -0.49
N TRP A 452 14.75 -1.27 -1.75
CA TRP A 452 13.78 -1.42 -2.85
C TRP A 452 14.27 -2.31 -3.98
N ILE A 453 15.48 -2.86 -3.87
CA ILE A 453 16.09 -3.73 -4.88
C ILE A 453 17.24 -4.54 -4.28
N GLY A 454 17.33 -5.82 -4.67
CA GLY A 454 18.42 -6.70 -4.27
C GLY A 454 17.94 -7.95 -3.54
N HIS A 455 16.81 -7.91 -2.85
CA HIS A 455 16.20 -9.13 -2.31
C HIS A 455 15.49 -9.91 -3.41
N GLN A 456 15.31 -11.23 -3.21
CA GLN A 456 14.64 -12.10 -4.19
C GLN A 456 13.21 -11.64 -4.49
N GLU A 457 12.48 -11.22 -3.46
CA GLU A 457 11.11 -10.68 -3.57
C GLU A 457 11.11 -9.38 -4.39
N ASP A 458 11.97 -8.40 -4.07
CA ASP A 458 12.09 -7.14 -4.82
C ASP A 458 12.39 -7.39 -6.29
N ASN A 459 13.37 -8.26 -6.55
CA ASN A 459 13.81 -8.57 -7.90
C ASN A 459 12.70 -9.25 -8.71
N GLY A 460 11.92 -10.15 -8.08
CA GLY A 460 10.73 -10.75 -8.69
C GLY A 460 9.67 -9.69 -9.03
N GLY A 461 9.46 -8.70 -8.15
CA GLY A 461 8.59 -7.56 -8.44
C GLY A 461 9.06 -6.74 -9.65
N TRP A 462 10.34 -6.39 -9.71
CA TRP A 462 10.93 -5.64 -10.83
C TRP A 462 10.85 -6.40 -12.16
N ASP A 463 11.07 -7.72 -12.14
CA ASP A 463 10.95 -8.57 -13.33
C ASP A 463 9.51 -8.58 -13.88
N LEU A 464 8.51 -8.70 -13.00
CA LEU A 464 7.09 -8.67 -13.38
C LEU A 464 6.67 -7.30 -13.91
N LEU A 465 7.15 -6.22 -13.29
CA LEU A 465 6.93 -4.85 -13.73
C LEU A 465 7.55 -4.61 -15.12
N GLY A 466 8.81 -5.01 -15.32
CA GLY A 466 9.51 -4.87 -16.60
C GLY A 466 8.88 -5.69 -17.72
N HIS A 467 8.42 -6.90 -17.42
CA HIS A 467 7.67 -7.72 -18.37
C HIS A 467 6.36 -7.04 -18.79
N THR A 468 5.58 -6.58 -17.81
CA THR A 468 4.29 -5.90 -18.06
C THR A 468 4.48 -4.62 -18.86
N ARG A 469 5.48 -3.79 -18.52
CA ARG A 469 5.81 -2.57 -19.27
C ARG A 469 6.19 -2.86 -20.72
N THR A 470 7.01 -3.87 -20.96
CA THR A 470 7.43 -4.26 -22.32
C THR A 470 6.21 -4.61 -23.18
N GLN A 471 5.24 -5.32 -22.62
CA GLN A 471 4.00 -5.67 -23.31
C GLN A 471 3.13 -4.44 -23.55
N LEU A 472 3.04 -3.54 -22.57
CA LEU A 472 2.32 -2.28 -22.72
C LEU A 472 2.87 -1.45 -23.88
N LEU A 473 4.18 -1.23 -23.92
CA LEU A 473 4.84 -0.49 -25.00
C LEU A 473 4.52 -1.04 -26.39
N ASN A 474 4.51 -2.37 -26.55
CA ASN A 474 4.19 -3.02 -27.82
C ASN A 474 2.71 -2.83 -28.21
N ARG A 475 1.82 -2.72 -27.23
CA ARG A 475 0.37 -2.69 -27.45
C ARG A 475 -0.21 -1.29 -27.59
N VAL A 476 0.35 -0.30 -26.87
CA VAL A 476 -0.12 1.10 -26.82
C VAL A 476 -0.45 1.70 -28.19
N PRO A 477 0.35 1.54 -29.26
CA PRO A 477 0.03 2.10 -30.57
C PRO A 477 -1.30 1.60 -31.19
N SER A 478 -1.81 0.47 -30.70
CA SER A 478 -3.05 -0.16 -31.17
C SER A 478 -4.23 -0.01 -30.21
N LEU A 479 -4.03 0.61 -29.03
CA LEU A 479 -5.08 0.78 -28.03
C LEU A 479 -5.86 2.08 -28.23
N PRO A 480 -7.16 2.09 -27.89
CA PRO A 480 -7.92 3.32 -27.68
C PRO A 480 -7.21 4.26 -26.68
N PRO A 481 -7.22 5.59 -26.90
CA PRO A 481 -6.47 6.53 -26.05
C PRO A 481 -6.83 6.47 -24.56
N ASP A 482 -8.10 6.29 -24.23
CA ASP A 482 -8.63 6.13 -22.88
C ASP A 482 -8.08 4.86 -22.19
N ARG A 483 -8.08 3.73 -22.91
CA ARG A 483 -7.50 2.48 -22.39
C ARG A 483 -5.99 2.55 -22.25
N ALA A 484 -5.30 3.20 -23.19
CA ALA A 484 -3.87 3.41 -23.10
C ALA A 484 -3.51 4.27 -21.87
N GLN A 485 -4.26 5.36 -21.64
CA GLN A 485 -4.06 6.22 -20.47
C GLN A 485 -4.32 5.47 -19.15
N ALA A 486 -5.40 4.68 -19.08
CA ALA A 486 -5.68 3.86 -17.90
C ALA A 486 -4.57 2.83 -17.64
N ALA A 487 -4.10 2.14 -18.69
CA ALA A 487 -3.01 1.17 -18.58
C ALA A 487 -1.70 1.81 -18.09
N TRP A 488 -1.34 3.00 -18.59
CA TRP A 488 -0.16 3.73 -18.11
C TRP A 488 -0.30 4.16 -16.66
N ARG A 489 -1.48 4.63 -16.25
CA ARG A 489 -1.72 5.06 -14.87
C ARG A 489 -1.60 3.90 -13.89
N GLU A 490 -2.09 2.71 -14.25
CA GLU A 490 -1.91 1.48 -13.48
C GLU A 490 -0.45 1.04 -13.41
N LEU A 491 0.30 1.15 -14.51
CA LEU A 491 1.73 0.86 -14.51
C LEU A 491 2.48 1.81 -13.56
N TYR A 492 2.22 3.11 -13.64
CA TYR A 492 2.87 4.10 -12.75
C TYR A 492 2.51 3.88 -11.28
N ALA A 493 1.28 3.45 -10.98
CA ALA A 493 0.91 3.03 -9.63
C ALA A 493 1.76 1.83 -9.17
N ALA A 494 1.99 0.84 -10.03
CA ALA A 494 2.85 -0.31 -9.73
C ALA A 494 4.35 0.02 -9.59
N GLU A 495 4.81 1.17 -10.09
CA GLU A 495 6.18 1.66 -9.89
C GLU A 495 6.42 2.27 -8.50
N GLY A 496 5.38 2.47 -7.70
CA GLY A 496 5.47 3.07 -6.37
C GLY A 496 6.44 2.32 -5.44
N SER A 497 7.20 3.06 -4.63
CA SER A 497 8.23 2.48 -3.76
C SER A 497 7.64 1.62 -2.65
N ASP A 498 6.40 1.88 -2.24
CA ASP A 498 5.72 1.23 -1.12
C ASP A 498 5.62 -0.29 -1.29
N TRP A 499 5.43 -0.77 -2.52
CA TRP A 499 5.33 -2.21 -2.79
C TRP A 499 6.63 -2.92 -2.43
N PHE A 500 7.75 -2.32 -2.85
CA PHE A 500 9.09 -2.85 -2.65
C PHE A 500 9.59 -2.66 -1.22
N TRP A 501 9.09 -1.65 -0.50
CA TRP A 501 9.39 -1.46 0.93
C TRP A 501 9.00 -2.68 1.79
N TRP A 502 7.91 -3.35 1.44
CA TRP A 502 7.41 -4.51 2.19
C TRP A 502 7.98 -5.84 1.70
N TYR A 503 8.67 -5.87 0.57
CA TYR A 503 9.38 -7.06 0.10
C TYR A 503 10.68 -7.26 0.88
N GLY A 504 11.10 -8.52 0.99
CA GLY A 504 12.25 -8.92 1.77
C GLY A 504 12.02 -9.05 3.27
N ASP A 505 13.12 -9.01 4.02
CA ASP A 505 13.20 -9.27 5.46
C ASP A 505 13.51 -8.01 6.28
N ASP A 506 13.66 -6.86 5.62
CA ASP A 506 14.00 -5.59 6.28
C ASP A 506 12.83 -5.05 7.13
N PHE A 507 11.57 -5.27 6.73
CA PHE A 507 10.36 -4.80 7.43
C PHE A 507 9.25 -5.86 7.50
N ASP A 508 8.35 -5.74 8.49
CA ASP A 508 7.24 -6.66 8.70
C ASP A 508 5.95 -5.92 9.08
N THR A 509 4.82 -6.40 8.57
CA THR A 509 3.49 -5.86 8.86
C THR A 509 2.43 -6.93 8.58
N ASP A 510 1.34 -6.91 9.34
CA ASP A 510 0.16 -7.76 9.12
C ASP A 510 -0.46 -7.54 7.72
N PHE A 511 -0.20 -6.38 7.11
CA PHE A 511 -0.73 -5.97 5.80
C PHE A 511 0.17 -6.38 4.62
N LYS A 512 1.30 -7.07 4.85
CA LYS A 512 2.26 -7.44 3.77
C LYS A 512 1.59 -8.23 2.62
N PRO A 513 0.67 -9.19 2.89
CA PRO A 513 -0.07 -9.86 1.81
C PRO A 513 -0.96 -8.93 0.99
N GLU A 514 -1.48 -7.86 1.61
CA GLU A 514 -2.35 -6.90 0.94
C GLU A 514 -1.55 -5.95 0.04
N PHE A 515 -0.36 -5.52 0.47
CA PHE A 515 0.55 -4.76 -0.40
C PHE A 515 0.97 -5.56 -1.64
N ASP A 516 1.33 -6.83 -1.48
CA ASP A 516 1.64 -7.74 -2.60
C ASP A 516 0.42 -7.91 -3.53
N ARG A 517 -0.78 -8.07 -2.95
CA ARG A 517 -2.02 -8.19 -3.73
C ARG A 517 -2.29 -6.93 -4.55
N LEU A 518 -2.17 -5.74 -3.96
CA LEU A 518 -2.38 -4.47 -4.66
C LEU A 518 -1.37 -4.25 -5.79
N PHE A 519 -0.08 -4.48 -5.52
CA PHE A 519 0.96 -4.43 -6.56
C PHE A 519 0.63 -5.33 -7.75
N ARG A 520 0.30 -6.60 -7.50
CA ARG A 520 -0.09 -7.55 -8.57
C ARG A 520 -1.40 -7.16 -9.24
N THR A 521 -2.33 -6.54 -8.51
CA THR A 521 -3.61 -6.04 -9.07
C THR A 521 -3.36 -4.93 -10.07
N HIS A 522 -2.52 -3.93 -9.74
CA HIS A 522 -2.14 -2.88 -10.69
C HIS A 522 -1.53 -3.47 -11.96
N LEU A 523 -0.59 -4.42 -11.84
CA LEU A 523 -0.04 -5.11 -13.02
C LEU A 523 -1.13 -5.83 -13.81
N ARG A 524 -2.02 -6.61 -13.16
CA ARG A 524 -3.15 -7.29 -13.83
C ARG A 524 -4.08 -6.30 -14.53
N ASN A 525 -4.30 -5.12 -13.96
CA ASN A 525 -5.13 -4.08 -14.55
C ASN A 525 -4.49 -3.52 -15.83
N VAL A 526 -3.16 -3.40 -15.90
CA VAL A 526 -2.45 -3.05 -17.16
C VAL A 526 -2.81 -4.05 -18.26
N TRP A 527 -2.71 -5.36 -18.00
CA TRP A 527 -3.07 -6.41 -18.96
C TRP A 527 -4.54 -6.34 -19.38
N THR A 528 -5.42 -6.13 -18.40
CA THR A 528 -6.86 -5.95 -18.63
C THR A 528 -7.12 -4.75 -19.55
N HIS A 529 -6.49 -3.60 -19.30
CA HIS A 529 -6.62 -2.42 -20.16
C HIS A 529 -6.01 -2.61 -21.56
N MET A 530 -5.00 -3.47 -21.70
CA MET A 530 -4.49 -3.92 -23.02
C MET A 530 -5.45 -4.86 -23.78
N GLY A 531 -6.47 -5.39 -23.10
CA GLY A 531 -7.37 -6.40 -23.64
C GLY A 531 -6.71 -7.78 -23.78
N LEU A 532 -5.77 -8.08 -22.87
CA LEU A 532 -5.04 -9.35 -22.81
C LEU A 532 -5.30 -10.02 -21.45
N PRO A 533 -5.34 -11.36 -21.39
CA PRO A 533 -5.36 -12.05 -20.11
C PRO A 533 -4.05 -11.81 -19.36
N PRO A 534 -4.08 -11.51 -18.04
CA PRO A 534 -2.86 -11.39 -17.25
C PRO A 534 -2.08 -12.72 -17.21
N PRO A 535 -0.73 -12.69 -17.22
CA PRO A 535 0.08 -13.89 -17.11
C PRO A 535 -0.11 -14.58 -15.75
N ASP A 536 -0.06 -15.92 -15.75
CA ASP A 536 -0.30 -16.75 -14.56
C ASP A 536 0.63 -16.43 -13.37
N GLN A 537 1.81 -15.87 -13.63
CA GLN A 537 2.76 -15.47 -12.60
C GLN A 537 2.20 -14.38 -11.67
N LEU A 538 1.34 -13.48 -12.17
CA LEU A 538 0.69 -12.43 -11.37
C LEU A 538 -0.36 -12.97 -10.39
N ASN A 539 -0.72 -14.26 -10.52
CA ASN A 539 -1.61 -14.95 -9.60
C ASN A 539 -0.88 -15.62 -8.45
N GLN A 540 0.46 -15.55 -8.42
CA GLN A 540 1.27 -16.10 -7.34
C GLN A 540 1.78 -14.95 -6.49
N ALA A 541 1.53 -15.01 -5.18
CA ALA A 541 2.07 -14.03 -4.24
C ALA A 541 3.62 -14.04 -4.26
N ILE A 542 4.22 -12.85 -4.31
CA ILE A 542 5.68 -12.66 -4.32
C ILE A 542 6.21 -12.87 -2.90
N CYS A 543 5.50 -12.36 -1.89
CA CYS A 543 5.81 -12.54 -0.48
C CYS A 543 5.84 -14.03 -0.09
N ALA A 544 7.02 -14.54 0.24
CA ALA A 544 7.30 -15.93 0.56
C ALA A 544 7.39 -16.16 2.07
N LYS A 545 6.51 -15.57 2.89
CA LYS A 545 6.25 -16.13 4.23
C LYS A 545 5.19 -17.22 4.09
N ALA A 546 5.57 -18.43 4.52
CA ALA A 546 4.65 -19.54 4.71
C ALA A 546 3.54 -19.08 5.66
N MET A 547 2.36 -18.77 5.13
CA MET A 547 1.16 -18.80 5.97
C MET A 547 1.06 -20.22 6.51
N PRO A 548 1.09 -20.43 7.84
CA PRO A 548 0.64 -21.70 8.37
C PRO A 548 -0.89 -21.71 8.31
N CYS A 549 -1.46 -22.06 7.16
CA CYS A 549 -2.67 -22.89 7.07
C CYS A 549 -3.08 -23.18 5.60
N ASP A 550 -2.32 -24.02 4.91
CA ASP A 550 -2.80 -24.66 3.67
C ASP A 550 -4.01 -25.60 3.91
N SER A 551 -4.36 -25.90 5.17
CA SER A 551 -5.41 -26.88 5.49
C SER A 551 -6.83 -26.30 5.65
N GLU A 552 -7.01 -24.98 5.71
CA GLU A 552 -8.35 -24.39 5.92
C GLU A 552 -9.06 -23.94 4.64
N MET A 553 -8.33 -23.46 3.63
CA MET A 553 -8.96 -23.11 2.34
C MET A 553 -9.21 -24.31 1.45
N ILE A 554 -8.35 -25.34 1.56
CA ILE A 554 -8.43 -26.54 0.74
C ILE A 554 -8.46 -27.75 1.67
N GLN A 555 -9.64 -28.35 1.79
CA GLN A 555 -9.77 -29.65 2.42
C GLN A 555 -9.41 -30.71 1.39
N GLN A 556 -8.45 -31.58 1.71
CA GLN A 556 -8.10 -32.70 0.85
C GLN A 556 -9.23 -33.75 0.88
N PRO A 557 -9.49 -34.44 -0.24
CA PRO A 557 -10.42 -35.56 -0.24
C PRO A 557 -9.92 -36.65 0.71
N VAL A 558 -10.87 -37.32 1.38
CA VAL A 558 -10.60 -38.38 2.36
C VAL A 558 -11.11 -39.76 1.90
N GLY A 559 -11.65 -39.85 0.68
CA GLY A 559 -12.10 -41.09 0.07
C GLY A 559 -12.22 -40.98 -1.45
N LEU A 560 -12.38 -42.12 -2.13
CA LEU A 560 -12.63 -42.13 -3.57
C LEU A 560 -14.10 -41.80 -3.87
N LEU A 561 -14.33 -40.98 -4.90
CA LEU A 561 -15.64 -40.46 -5.28
C LEU A 561 -16.16 -41.15 -6.55
N THR A 562 -17.40 -41.62 -6.53
CA THR A 562 -18.07 -42.19 -7.72
C THR A 562 -19.37 -41.44 -8.05
N PRO A 563 -19.30 -40.12 -8.31
CA PRO A 563 -20.49 -39.32 -8.58
C PRO A 563 -21.07 -39.61 -9.96
N ILE A 564 -22.38 -39.44 -10.11
CA ILE A 564 -23.09 -39.44 -11.38
C ILE A 564 -23.09 -37.99 -11.88
N ILE A 565 -22.45 -37.74 -13.03
CA ILE A 565 -22.35 -36.39 -13.60
C ILE A 565 -23.67 -36.03 -14.32
N ASP A 566 -24.68 -35.64 -13.54
CA ASP A 566 -26.02 -35.26 -14.03
C ASP A 566 -26.44 -33.82 -13.67
N GLY A 567 -25.55 -33.08 -13.01
CA GLY A 567 -25.76 -31.68 -12.63
C GLY A 567 -26.69 -31.51 -11.43
N LYS A 568 -26.99 -32.60 -10.70
CA LYS A 568 -27.82 -32.63 -9.49
C LYS A 568 -27.12 -33.37 -8.37
N VAL A 569 -27.32 -32.89 -7.15
CA VAL A 569 -26.93 -33.64 -5.95
C VAL A 569 -28.08 -34.58 -5.60
N THR A 570 -28.11 -35.75 -6.23
CA THR A 570 -29.23 -36.68 -6.07
C THR A 570 -29.16 -37.45 -4.76
N ASN A 571 -27.95 -37.63 -4.22
CA ASN A 571 -27.70 -38.31 -2.95
C ASN A 571 -26.65 -37.57 -2.11
N PHE A 572 -26.92 -37.41 -0.82
CA PHE A 572 -25.97 -36.83 0.14
C PHE A 572 -24.60 -37.55 0.14
N PHE A 573 -24.58 -38.87 -0.09
CA PHE A 573 -23.35 -39.68 -0.07
C PHE A 573 -22.47 -39.53 -1.31
N GLU A 574 -22.99 -38.94 -2.39
CA GLU A 574 -22.35 -38.88 -3.71
C GLU A 574 -21.00 -38.13 -3.69
N TRP A 575 -20.95 -37.05 -2.91
CA TRP A 575 -19.76 -36.21 -2.73
C TRP A 575 -19.19 -36.32 -1.31
N ARG A 576 -19.54 -37.38 -0.56
CA ARG A 576 -19.04 -37.57 0.80
C ARG A 576 -17.56 -37.95 0.77
N GLY A 577 -16.74 -37.18 1.48
CA GLY A 577 -15.29 -37.34 1.49
C GLY A 577 -14.58 -36.62 0.34
N ALA A 578 -15.30 -35.79 -0.43
CA ALA A 578 -14.69 -34.90 -1.41
C ALA A 578 -13.83 -33.84 -0.74
N GLY A 579 -12.78 -33.44 -1.44
CA GLY A 579 -12.04 -32.24 -1.11
C GLY A 579 -12.88 -31.01 -1.45
N THR A 580 -12.60 -29.90 -0.77
CA THR A 580 -13.34 -28.64 -0.94
C THR A 580 -12.36 -27.48 -1.01
N ILE A 581 -12.53 -26.61 -2.01
CA ILE A 581 -11.90 -25.28 -2.08
C ILE A 581 -12.93 -24.27 -1.57
N SER A 582 -12.57 -23.54 -0.52
CA SER A 582 -13.33 -22.39 -0.04
C SER A 582 -13.30 -21.29 -1.09
N THR A 583 -14.46 -20.80 -1.48
CA THR A 583 -14.63 -19.69 -2.44
C THR A 583 -14.72 -18.35 -1.73
N GLN A 584 -14.98 -18.36 -0.43
CA GLN A 584 -14.92 -17.21 0.45
C GLN A 584 -13.46 -16.95 0.84
N PRO A 585 -13.06 -15.66 0.95
CA PRO A 585 -11.75 -15.32 1.47
C PRO A 585 -11.65 -15.81 2.92
N PRO A 586 -10.43 -16.02 3.46
CA PRO A 586 -10.31 -16.39 4.87
C PRO A 586 -10.97 -15.31 5.72
N LEU A 587 -11.64 -15.73 6.80
CA LEU A 587 -12.48 -14.85 7.60
C LEU A 587 -11.64 -13.69 8.16
N GLY A 588 -12.01 -12.45 7.81
CA GLY A 588 -11.26 -11.24 8.16
C GLY A 588 -10.29 -10.73 7.07
N ALA A 589 -10.29 -11.30 5.87
CA ALA A 589 -9.52 -10.76 4.75
C ALA A 589 -10.02 -9.38 4.29
N MET A 590 -9.13 -8.61 3.66
CA MET A 590 -9.38 -7.23 3.22
C MET A 590 -9.93 -7.09 1.80
N TRP A 591 -10.34 -8.20 1.18
CA TRP A 591 -10.93 -8.18 -0.15
C TRP A 591 -12.22 -9.02 -0.12
N LYS A 592 -13.23 -8.58 -0.86
CA LYS A 592 -14.46 -9.34 -1.05
C LYS A 592 -14.23 -10.40 -2.12
N ALA A 593 -14.67 -11.64 -1.88
CA ALA A 593 -14.82 -12.58 -2.99
C ALA A 593 -16.01 -12.15 -3.85
N ASP A 594 -15.81 -12.15 -5.16
CA ASP A 594 -16.92 -12.10 -6.10
C ASP A 594 -17.75 -13.39 -5.92
N GLY A 595 -18.96 -13.24 -5.35
CA GLY A 595 -19.83 -14.35 -4.96
C GLY A 595 -20.41 -15.11 -6.16
N ILE A 596 -19.56 -15.79 -6.94
CA ILE A 596 -19.96 -16.62 -8.08
C ILE A 596 -20.27 -18.04 -7.63
N PHE A 597 -19.41 -18.60 -6.76
CA PHE A 597 -19.56 -19.94 -6.23
C PHE A 597 -19.62 -19.90 -4.69
N THR A 598 -20.46 -20.73 -4.08
CA THR A 598 -20.51 -20.94 -2.63
C THR A 598 -19.54 -22.02 -2.15
N ALA A 599 -19.18 -22.96 -3.03
CA ALA A 599 -18.15 -23.96 -2.80
C ALA A 599 -17.69 -24.58 -4.13
N ILE A 600 -16.42 -25.00 -4.18
CA ILE A 600 -15.91 -25.86 -5.25
C ILE A 600 -15.44 -27.16 -4.62
N ARG A 601 -16.02 -28.28 -5.04
CA ARG A 601 -15.66 -29.62 -4.54
C ARG A 601 -14.88 -30.38 -5.60
N PHE A 602 -13.95 -31.22 -5.17
CA PHE A 602 -13.15 -32.03 -6.07
C PHE A 602 -12.78 -33.37 -5.45
N GLY A 603 -12.40 -34.32 -6.29
CA GLY A 603 -11.84 -35.58 -5.85
C GLY A 603 -11.59 -36.51 -7.01
N TRP A 604 -11.52 -37.81 -6.71
CA TRP A 604 -10.99 -38.78 -7.65
C TRP A 604 -11.71 -40.12 -7.51
N ASN A 605 -11.86 -40.83 -8.62
CA ASN A 605 -11.91 -42.30 -8.61
C ASN A 605 -10.62 -42.85 -9.25
N LEU A 606 -10.54 -44.18 -9.40
CA LEU A 606 -9.37 -44.85 -9.97
C LEU A 606 -9.06 -44.48 -11.43
N ASN A 607 -9.98 -43.81 -12.14
CA ASN A 607 -9.85 -43.55 -13.58
C ASN A 607 -10.02 -42.07 -13.95
N GLN A 608 -10.59 -41.25 -13.08
CA GLN A 608 -11.05 -39.90 -13.38
C GLN A 608 -10.83 -38.95 -12.21
N PHE A 609 -10.53 -37.70 -12.55
CA PHE A 609 -10.65 -36.54 -11.67
C PHE A 609 -12.05 -35.94 -11.83
N VAL A 610 -12.72 -35.62 -10.73
CA VAL A 610 -14.09 -35.11 -10.72
C VAL A 610 -14.16 -33.79 -9.96
N MET A 611 -14.99 -32.86 -10.45
CA MET A 611 -15.23 -31.56 -9.82
C MET A 611 -16.70 -31.20 -9.82
N ARG A 612 -17.10 -30.43 -8.81
CA ARG A 612 -18.43 -29.87 -8.65
C ARG A 612 -18.35 -28.41 -8.22
N PHE A 613 -19.21 -27.59 -8.80
CA PHE A 613 -19.32 -26.17 -8.53
C PHE A 613 -20.72 -25.86 -8.01
N ASP A 614 -20.79 -25.32 -6.79
CA ASP A 614 -22.03 -24.88 -6.16
C ASP A 614 -22.18 -23.38 -6.41
N PHE A 615 -23.27 -22.97 -7.07
CA PHE A 615 -23.51 -21.56 -7.41
C PHE A 615 -23.94 -20.75 -6.18
N ASP A 616 -23.63 -19.45 -6.18
CA ASP A 616 -24.24 -18.50 -5.25
C ASP A 616 -25.52 -17.91 -5.87
N GLU A 617 -26.67 -18.29 -5.34
CA GLU A 617 -27.99 -17.86 -5.83
C GLU A 617 -28.25 -16.35 -5.66
N THR A 618 -27.46 -15.66 -4.82
CA THR A 618 -27.66 -14.24 -4.53
C THR A 618 -27.10 -13.28 -5.58
N ASN A 619 -26.12 -13.71 -6.40
CA ASN A 619 -25.36 -12.86 -7.34
C ASN A 619 -25.29 -13.40 -8.78
N LEU A 620 -26.28 -14.20 -9.17
CA LEU A 620 -26.20 -15.15 -10.28
C LEU A 620 -26.37 -14.50 -11.67
N LYS A 621 -25.33 -13.81 -12.18
CA LYS A 621 -25.16 -13.53 -13.62
C LYS A 621 -24.40 -14.68 -14.28
N LYS A 622 -25.10 -15.62 -14.92
CA LYS A 622 -24.48 -16.76 -15.64
C LYS A 622 -24.11 -16.46 -17.10
N GLU A 623 -24.73 -15.46 -17.71
CA GLU A 623 -24.52 -15.12 -19.12
C GLU A 623 -23.20 -14.36 -19.32
N GLY A 624 -22.44 -14.74 -20.35
CA GLY A 624 -21.16 -14.09 -20.69
C GLY A 624 -19.95 -14.52 -19.86
N LEU A 625 -20.12 -15.47 -18.93
CA LEU A 625 -19.05 -16.02 -18.11
C LEU A 625 -18.54 -17.36 -18.64
N ASP A 626 -17.23 -17.49 -18.77
CA ASP A 626 -16.51 -18.73 -19.08
C ASP A 626 -15.66 -19.16 -17.89
N VAL A 627 -15.58 -20.46 -17.63
CA VAL A 627 -14.77 -21.04 -16.56
C VAL A 627 -13.57 -21.78 -17.17
N ASP A 628 -12.39 -21.45 -16.68
CA ASP A 628 -11.14 -22.13 -16.97
C ASP A 628 -10.66 -22.88 -15.72
N VAL A 629 -10.66 -24.21 -15.80
CA VAL A 629 -9.99 -25.07 -14.80
C VAL A 629 -8.60 -25.41 -15.29
N VAL A 630 -7.59 -24.94 -14.58
CA VAL A 630 -6.18 -25.15 -14.91
C VAL A 630 -5.58 -26.20 -13.97
N LEU A 631 -5.04 -27.25 -14.57
CA LEU A 631 -4.41 -28.39 -13.91
C LEU A 631 -2.94 -28.47 -14.33
N GLN A 632 -2.02 -28.29 -13.40
CA GLN A 632 -0.57 -28.35 -13.66
C GLN A 632 0.03 -29.58 -12.99
N GLY A 633 0.39 -30.57 -13.80
CA GLY A 633 1.17 -31.73 -13.36
C GLY A 633 2.68 -31.47 -13.43
N PRO A 634 3.51 -32.49 -13.14
CA PRO A 634 4.97 -32.35 -13.11
C PRO A 634 5.60 -31.96 -14.44
N GLN A 635 5.00 -32.37 -15.56
CA GLN A 635 5.57 -32.21 -16.92
C GLN A 635 4.65 -31.45 -17.89
N SER A 636 3.39 -31.24 -17.52
CA SER A 636 2.35 -30.76 -18.43
C SER A 636 1.35 -29.88 -17.69
N LYS A 637 0.84 -28.87 -18.39
CA LYS A 637 -0.25 -28.01 -17.92
C LYS A 637 -1.45 -28.14 -18.85
N TYR A 638 -2.63 -28.36 -18.26
CA TYR A 638 -3.90 -28.53 -18.95
C TYR A 638 -4.88 -27.45 -18.55
N ARG A 639 -5.77 -27.07 -19.47
CA ARG A 639 -6.85 -26.13 -19.26
C ARG A 639 -8.15 -26.70 -19.78
N LEU A 640 -9.19 -26.67 -18.96
CA LEU A 640 -10.54 -27.05 -19.31
C LEU A 640 -11.40 -25.79 -19.36
N THR A 641 -11.93 -25.48 -20.53
CA THR A 641 -12.73 -24.27 -20.76
C THR A 641 -14.18 -24.65 -21.05
N PHE A 642 -15.14 -24.06 -20.33
CA PHE A 642 -16.57 -24.25 -20.53
C PHE A 642 -17.38 -23.02 -20.09
N PRO A 643 -18.53 -22.73 -20.74
CA PRO A 643 -19.36 -21.60 -20.35
C PRO A 643 -20.12 -21.87 -19.04
N LEU A 644 -20.22 -20.87 -18.16
CA LEU A 644 -21.00 -20.96 -16.91
C LEU A 644 -22.52 -20.98 -17.16
N SER A 645 -22.96 -20.50 -18.31
CA SER A 645 -24.35 -20.52 -18.78
C SER A 645 -24.85 -21.92 -19.20
N LEU A 646 -23.99 -22.94 -19.13
CA LEU A 646 -24.32 -24.31 -19.50
C LEU A 646 -25.54 -24.81 -18.72
N SER A 647 -26.47 -25.47 -19.43
CA SER A 647 -27.69 -26.05 -18.88
C SER A 647 -27.95 -27.41 -19.52
N GLY A 648 -28.15 -28.43 -18.70
CA GLY A 648 -28.20 -29.83 -19.15
C GLY A 648 -26.81 -30.41 -19.42
N GLN A 649 -26.77 -31.41 -20.28
CA GLN A 649 -25.52 -32.03 -20.73
C GLN A 649 -24.82 -31.10 -21.73
N GLY A 650 -23.52 -30.87 -21.55
CA GLY A 650 -22.73 -30.05 -22.46
C GLY A 650 -21.35 -30.63 -22.74
N GLU A 651 -20.44 -29.77 -23.18
CA GLU A 651 -19.06 -30.15 -23.46
C GLU A 651 -18.06 -29.11 -22.94
N PHE A 652 -16.87 -29.57 -22.54
CA PHE A 652 -15.74 -28.70 -22.21
C PHE A 652 -14.58 -28.95 -23.18
N GLN A 653 -13.85 -27.88 -23.49
CA GLN A 653 -12.64 -27.97 -24.31
C GLN A 653 -11.42 -28.24 -23.44
N LEU A 654 -10.70 -29.31 -23.75
CA LEU A 654 -9.41 -29.64 -23.12
C LEU A 654 -8.27 -29.12 -23.98
N SER A 655 -7.39 -28.30 -23.41
CA SER A 655 -6.18 -27.77 -24.04
C SER A 655 -4.94 -28.09 -23.21
N ARG A 656 -3.78 -28.25 -23.88
CA ARG A 656 -2.46 -28.47 -23.26
C ARG A 656 -1.54 -27.30 -23.59
N GLN A 657 -0.77 -26.84 -22.61
CA GLN A 657 0.19 -25.76 -22.80
C GLN A 657 1.45 -26.28 -23.53
N THR A 658 1.89 -25.56 -24.55
CA THR A 658 3.10 -25.90 -25.33
C THR A 658 4.28 -24.99 -25.01
N THR A 659 4.03 -23.70 -24.81
CA THR A 659 4.99 -22.68 -24.32
C THR A 659 4.30 -21.79 -23.28
N THR A 660 5.03 -20.87 -22.65
CA THR A 660 4.53 -20.02 -21.55
C THR A 660 3.18 -19.35 -21.84
N ASP A 661 2.87 -19.03 -23.10
CA ASP A 661 1.64 -18.30 -23.47
C ASP A 661 0.78 -19.01 -24.55
N VAL A 662 1.14 -20.23 -24.97
CA VAL A 662 0.43 -20.92 -26.08
C VAL A 662 -0.25 -22.20 -25.61
N TRP A 663 -1.57 -22.26 -25.86
CA TRP A 663 -2.42 -23.41 -25.58
C TRP A 663 -2.83 -24.11 -26.88
N GLN A 664 -2.67 -25.43 -26.93
CA GLN A 664 -3.10 -26.26 -28.04
C GLN A 664 -4.29 -27.12 -27.61
N THR A 665 -5.39 -27.05 -28.36
CA THR A 665 -6.59 -27.88 -28.11
C THR A 665 -6.27 -29.35 -28.32
N VAL A 666 -6.50 -30.17 -27.29
CA VAL A 666 -6.35 -31.63 -27.29
C VAL A 666 -7.64 -32.30 -27.74
N GLY A 667 -8.80 -31.72 -27.40
CA GLY A 667 -10.12 -32.17 -27.87
C GLY A 667 -11.27 -31.68 -26.98
N SER A 668 -12.50 -32.04 -27.35
CA SER A 668 -13.70 -31.77 -26.54
C SER A 668 -14.13 -33.02 -25.75
N ARG A 669 -14.78 -32.85 -24.62
CA ARG A 669 -15.32 -33.93 -23.76
C ARG A 669 -16.74 -33.60 -23.31
N GLN A 670 -17.63 -34.58 -23.37
CA GLN A 670 -19.05 -34.45 -22.98
C GLN A 670 -19.34 -34.82 -21.52
N SER A 671 -18.29 -34.99 -20.72
CA SER A 671 -18.38 -35.36 -19.30
C SER A 671 -18.55 -34.13 -18.41
N ILE A 672 -19.52 -33.27 -18.75
CA ILE A 672 -19.93 -32.09 -18.00
C ILE A 672 -21.45 -31.95 -18.06
N HIS A 673 -22.07 -31.64 -16.93
CA HIS A 673 -23.51 -31.44 -16.82
C HIS A 673 -23.80 -30.32 -15.83
N ALA A 674 -24.75 -29.44 -16.14
CA ALA A 674 -25.17 -28.36 -15.26
C ALA A 674 -26.69 -28.31 -15.08
N GLN A 675 -27.19 -28.43 -13.85
CA GLN A 675 -28.58 -28.14 -13.51
C GLN A 675 -28.63 -27.28 -12.24
N THR A 676 -28.80 -27.89 -11.07
CA THR A 676 -28.74 -27.18 -9.78
C THR A 676 -27.29 -26.89 -9.38
N VAL A 677 -26.38 -27.78 -9.76
CA VAL A 677 -24.93 -27.64 -9.62
C VAL A 677 -24.29 -27.90 -10.98
N LEU A 678 -23.02 -27.54 -11.15
CA LEU A 678 -22.23 -27.95 -12.31
C LEU A 678 -21.25 -29.02 -11.90
N GLU A 679 -21.22 -30.13 -12.64
CA GLU A 679 -20.36 -31.27 -12.38
C GLU A 679 -19.59 -31.63 -13.64
N LEU A 680 -18.31 -32.00 -13.48
CA LEU A 680 -17.48 -32.47 -14.58
C LEU A 680 -16.56 -33.60 -14.15
N ALA A 681 -16.17 -34.43 -15.13
CA ALA A 681 -15.23 -35.53 -14.95
C ALA A 681 -14.19 -35.56 -16.08
N VAL A 682 -12.93 -35.86 -15.74
CA VAL A 682 -11.79 -35.86 -16.66
C VAL A 682 -10.98 -37.14 -16.45
N PRO A 683 -10.81 -38.00 -17.47
CA PRO A 683 -9.98 -39.20 -17.35
C PRO A 683 -8.50 -38.89 -17.11
N TRP A 684 -7.83 -39.66 -16.24
CA TRP A 684 -6.38 -39.46 -15.96
C TRP A 684 -5.50 -39.58 -17.19
N LYS A 685 -5.85 -40.51 -18.09
CA LYS A 685 -5.17 -40.73 -19.38
C LYS A 685 -5.12 -39.47 -20.27
N ASP A 686 -6.02 -38.52 -20.05
CA ASP A 686 -6.08 -37.28 -20.83
C ASP A 686 -5.19 -36.17 -20.22
N LEU A 687 -4.67 -36.37 -19.00
CA LEU A 687 -3.93 -35.39 -18.21
C LEU A 687 -2.44 -35.76 -17.99
N ASP A 688 -1.94 -36.86 -18.57
CA ASP A 688 -0.57 -37.37 -18.35
C ASP A 688 -0.19 -37.45 -16.84
N LEU A 689 -1.15 -37.83 -15.98
CA LEU A 689 -0.97 -37.95 -14.52
C LEU A 689 -0.84 -39.42 -14.09
N GLU A 690 0.06 -39.69 -13.15
CA GLU A 690 0.25 -41.00 -12.52
C GLU A 690 0.00 -40.90 -11.01
N THR A 691 -0.30 -42.02 -10.38
CA THR A 691 -0.42 -42.13 -8.92
C THR A 691 0.81 -41.58 -8.22
N GLY A 692 0.60 -40.72 -7.22
CA GLY A 692 1.67 -40.10 -6.45
C GLY A 692 2.23 -38.80 -7.04
N HIS A 693 1.84 -38.43 -8.27
CA HIS A 693 2.19 -37.11 -8.81
C HIS A 693 1.50 -36.00 -8.01
N ALA A 694 2.27 -34.94 -7.72
CA ALA A 694 1.73 -33.68 -7.26
C ALA A 694 1.17 -32.88 -8.45
N MET A 695 0.00 -32.28 -8.29
CA MET A 695 -0.69 -31.47 -9.27
C MET A 695 -1.17 -30.18 -8.60
N GLN A 696 -1.06 -29.05 -9.30
CA GLN A 696 -1.65 -27.79 -8.90
C GLN A 696 -2.99 -27.57 -9.61
N LEU A 697 -4.01 -27.14 -8.88
CA LEU A 697 -5.36 -26.85 -9.38
C LEU A 697 -5.70 -25.37 -9.17
N SER A 698 -6.17 -24.70 -10.20
CA SER A 698 -6.79 -23.38 -10.08
C SER A 698 -8.01 -23.27 -10.98
N VAL A 699 -9.02 -22.54 -10.54
CA VAL A 699 -10.25 -22.24 -11.28
C VAL A 699 -10.30 -20.74 -11.49
N ALA A 700 -10.42 -20.29 -12.73
CA ALA A 700 -10.60 -18.89 -13.08
C ALA A 700 -11.94 -18.71 -13.81
N VAL A 701 -12.67 -17.66 -13.48
CA VAL A 701 -13.91 -17.26 -14.16
C VAL A 701 -13.62 -16.00 -14.96
N HIS A 702 -14.01 -16.00 -16.23
CA HIS A 702 -13.75 -14.93 -17.17
C HIS A 702 -15.07 -14.34 -17.69
N GLU A 703 -15.17 -13.01 -17.77
CA GLU A 703 -16.25 -12.29 -18.45
C GLU A 703 -15.68 -11.58 -19.68
N HIS A 704 -16.17 -11.87 -20.89
CA HIS A 704 -15.63 -11.31 -22.14
C HIS A 704 -14.10 -11.46 -22.31
N GLY A 705 -13.53 -12.55 -21.79
CA GLY A 705 -12.09 -12.84 -21.81
C GLY A 705 -11.28 -12.17 -20.69
N LEU A 706 -11.92 -11.49 -19.74
CA LEU A 706 -11.28 -10.89 -18.56
C LEU A 706 -11.52 -11.74 -17.33
N GLU A 707 -10.46 -12.09 -16.58
CA GLU A 707 -10.61 -12.84 -15.33
C GLU A 707 -11.32 -11.98 -14.28
N VAL A 708 -12.54 -12.36 -13.92
CA VAL A 708 -13.37 -11.71 -12.89
C VAL A 708 -13.31 -12.41 -11.55
N ALA A 709 -12.94 -13.69 -11.48
CA ALA A 709 -12.73 -14.39 -10.21
C ALA A 709 -11.73 -15.54 -10.33
N ARG A 710 -11.06 -15.91 -9.23
CA ARG A 710 -10.12 -17.03 -9.18
C ARG A 710 -10.15 -17.77 -7.84
N TYR A 711 -10.06 -19.09 -7.90
CA TYR A 711 -10.14 -20.00 -6.75
C TYR A 711 -9.06 -21.11 -6.83
N PRO A 712 -8.22 -21.28 -5.80
CA PRO A 712 -8.00 -20.35 -4.68
C PRO A 712 -7.38 -19.02 -5.17
N SER A 713 -7.61 -17.93 -4.44
CA SER A 713 -7.28 -16.57 -4.92
C SER A 713 -5.80 -16.18 -4.86
N GLN A 714 -5.00 -16.83 -3.99
CA GLN A 714 -3.58 -16.47 -3.79
C GLN A 714 -2.58 -17.47 -4.38
N ARG A 715 -2.87 -18.77 -4.29
CA ARG A 715 -2.01 -19.84 -4.79
C ARG A 715 -2.87 -20.99 -5.31
N PRO A 716 -2.44 -21.69 -6.37
CA PRO A 716 -3.09 -22.93 -6.80
C PRO A 716 -3.16 -23.96 -5.66
N ALA A 717 -4.21 -24.78 -5.67
CA ALA A 717 -4.39 -25.87 -4.73
C ALA A 717 -3.43 -27.03 -5.06
N SER A 718 -2.57 -27.41 -4.11
CA SER A 718 -1.65 -28.54 -4.25
C SER A 718 -2.35 -29.85 -3.90
N LEU A 719 -2.38 -30.77 -4.85
CA LEU A 719 -3.10 -32.04 -4.79
C LEU A 719 -2.15 -33.20 -5.10
N THR A 720 -2.34 -34.35 -4.47
CA THR A 720 -1.60 -35.58 -4.81
C THR A 720 -2.56 -36.59 -5.43
N VAL A 721 -2.21 -37.10 -6.61
CA VAL A 721 -3.02 -38.12 -7.30
C VAL A 721 -3.04 -39.40 -6.45
N PRO A 722 -4.23 -39.89 -6.03
CA PRO A 722 -4.32 -41.01 -5.11
C PRO A 722 -3.87 -42.33 -5.75
N GLY A 723 -3.37 -43.24 -4.92
CA GLY A 723 -3.03 -44.61 -5.33
C GLY A 723 -4.09 -45.64 -4.95
N PRO A 724 -3.92 -46.92 -5.35
CA PRO A 724 -4.83 -48.00 -5.00
C PRO A 724 -5.02 -48.19 -3.48
N GLU A 725 -4.02 -47.79 -2.67
CA GLU A 725 -4.05 -47.88 -1.21
C GLU A 725 -4.57 -46.60 -0.52
N PHE A 726 -5.08 -45.62 -1.27
CA PHE A 726 -5.49 -44.32 -0.72
C PHE A 726 -6.49 -44.43 0.44
N GLU A 727 -7.52 -45.28 0.28
CA GLU A 727 -8.49 -45.51 1.35
C GLU A 727 -7.88 -46.29 2.51
N ALA A 728 -6.95 -47.23 2.27
CA ALA A 728 -6.29 -47.99 3.33
C ALA A 728 -5.31 -47.14 4.15
N GLY A 729 -4.69 -46.12 3.53
CA GLY A 729 -3.78 -45.17 4.18
C GLY A 729 -4.47 -44.20 5.13
N MET A 730 -5.69 -43.78 4.82
CA MET A 730 -6.47 -42.83 5.64
C MET A 730 -7.06 -43.45 6.92
N TRP A 731 -7.06 -44.79 7.04
CA TRP A 731 -7.54 -45.53 8.23
C TRP A 731 -6.42 -45.92 9.20
N ARG A 732 -5.16 -45.60 8.88
CA ARG A 732 -4.04 -45.70 9.84
C ARG A 732 -3.90 -44.35 10.56
N VAL A 733 -4.60 -44.22 11.69
CA VAL A 733 -4.39 -43.15 12.69
C VAL A 733 -3.10 -43.43 13.46
#